data_AF-I0GMJ5-F1
#
_entry.id   AF-I0GMJ5-F1
#
_cell.length_a   1.000
_cell.length_b   1.000
_cell.length_c   1.000
_cell.angle_alpha   90.00
_cell.angle_beta   90.00
_cell.angle_gamma   90.00
#
_symmetry.space_group_name_H-M   'P 1'
#
loop_
_entity.id
_entity.type
_entity.pdbx_description
1 polymer ?
#
loop_
_entity_poly.entity_id
_entity_poly.type
_entity_poly.pdbx_seq_one_letter_code
_entity_poly.pdbx_strand_id
1 'polypeptide(L)'
;MSFGDSVIDSPKTAYVGALAGKNAGTIRNVTSTVAVTGKTNDDVSLIDLSQASDGIRLYAGGLVGENSGKIRAAGTEGAVSTSLNADNIGAMGNPVFLGTGGIAGSNVADGSIAEAYHATGNISATITAGMMVDSNSNAAGIQVGGIAGANAGTLQDIYNTAPVSGNITASRMINMDQGSLYAGGIAGNNSGTLANAYSTETGSVAATASRRVELGNKNGGAITGSGSGTSTKAYSENLTAAATFAAWGDSISQDGQSRTAVWRIYDGKTTPLLTAFMTPLDLSGYSVTYDGNAYGLVPGYVNTNLLEGYTDALAAKHTDAGKYEYDTSGLYSTQQGYNIITPADNKAYVEIISKFVTLDIDFDTIKKEYDGTTNATITQTVFNLKGVNDADKDKVAVTTENPAATFDNPNVGTEHVITYTGFGLSGELAGNYQLKETLTGAGEITAKALTIGNVTKVYDGNTTAAITLDNLNGIVDADKTALSLGAGVTAAYDTKNAGTGKTVNYSGLTLGGDKAGNYSLAAEGSISNASITARDITATVADLSPKTYDGQTAVNNVTAILDNTVEGDAISATASGSYADKNAGTDKAVTYNSFTLSGADKDNYNLTTTSYTGKGSITARDITATVADLDAKTYDGQTAVNNIAATLNNTVEGDAISATASGSYADKNAGTDKEVTYNSFTLSGADKGNYNLTTTSYTGKGSITARDITATVADLDAKTYDGQTAVNNVTAILDNTVEGDAISATASGSYADKNAGTDKAVTYNSFTLSGADKDNYNLTTTSYAGKGSITARDITATVADLDAKVYDGQTAVNNIAATLNNTVEGDTVSATASGSYADKNAGTDKAVTYNSFTLSGADKDNYNLTTTSYAGKGSITTAPITFKANDYTKTYDGNTDAPGATYSITQGQLFDGDQASGGTFAFTDANIGTGKTLTLSDITIADGNEGRNYAITYQNSTNSTIKFSDSGNSLQQFEEATHVTDPNVQSKAATAAPDAPADNSEAPKADSDGLLTLENNGVNAPDSMDTEAIAAQQQGENASTDKKRQKAENNE
;
A
#
# COMPACT_ATOMS: atom_id res chain seq x y z
N MET A 1 -24.92 92.34 117.44
CA MET A 1 -24.36 93.11 118.58
C MET A 1 -25.12 94.42 118.72
N SER A 2 -25.01 95.10 119.87
CA SER A 2 -25.66 96.38 120.19
C SER A 2 -24.71 97.28 120.99
N PHE A 3 -24.91 98.59 120.92
CA PHE A 3 -24.32 99.59 121.83
C PHE A 3 -25.44 100.28 122.60
N GLY A 4 -25.21 100.61 123.87
CA GLY A 4 -26.21 101.22 124.77
C GLY A 4 -26.12 102.75 124.87
N ASP A 5 -27.11 103.33 125.56
CA ASP A 5 -27.45 104.75 125.54
C ASP A 5 -26.39 105.67 126.16
N SER A 6 -25.90 106.62 125.36
CA SER A 6 -25.35 107.92 125.77
C SER A 6 -24.89 108.70 124.53
N VAL A 7 -24.84 110.03 124.65
CA VAL A 7 -24.39 110.95 123.58
C VAL A 7 -23.03 110.48 123.02
N ILE A 8 -22.96 110.25 121.71
CA ILE A 8 -21.81 109.57 121.09
C ILE A 8 -20.75 110.59 120.68
N ASP A 9 -19.93 110.99 121.64
CA ASP A 9 -18.84 111.96 121.50
C ASP A 9 -17.52 111.31 121.01
N SER A 10 -17.60 110.22 120.25
CA SER A 10 -16.43 109.47 119.76
C SER A 10 -16.75 108.51 118.60
N PRO A 11 -15.77 108.19 117.72
CA PRO A 11 -15.96 107.23 116.63
C PRO A 11 -16.44 105.85 117.11
N LYS A 12 -17.48 105.31 116.47
CA LYS A 12 -17.92 103.91 116.68
C LYS A 12 -18.03 103.18 115.35
N THR A 13 -17.14 102.21 115.15
CA THR A 13 -17.24 101.23 114.06
C THR A 13 -17.49 99.83 114.63
N ALA A 14 -18.42 99.09 114.02
CA ALA A 14 -18.75 97.71 114.39
C ALA A 14 -18.65 96.76 113.19
N TYR A 15 -18.21 95.54 113.47
CA TYR A 15 -18.02 94.48 112.48
C TYR A 15 -18.65 93.18 113.00
N VAL A 16 -19.61 92.62 112.25
CA VAL A 16 -20.43 91.48 112.68
C VAL A 16 -20.43 90.38 111.62
N GLY A 17 -20.16 89.14 112.01
CA GLY A 17 -20.32 87.99 111.12
C GLY A 17 -20.55 86.71 111.90
N ALA A 18 -21.11 85.69 111.25
CA ALA A 18 -21.37 84.40 111.90
C ALA A 18 -20.10 83.67 112.35
N LEU A 19 -18.98 83.87 111.62
CA LEU A 19 -17.68 83.28 111.92
C LEU A 19 -16.71 84.28 112.57
N ALA A 20 -16.65 85.52 112.10
CA ALA A 20 -15.74 86.53 112.64
C ALA A 20 -16.22 87.98 112.46
N GLY A 21 -15.81 88.88 113.37
CA GLY A 21 -15.97 90.32 113.17
C GLY A 21 -15.08 90.84 112.02
N LYS A 22 -13.77 90.60 112.11
CA LYS A 22 -12.81 90.86 111.02
C LYS A 22 -12.10 89.58 110.60
N ASN A 23 -11.84 89.41 109.31
CA ASN A 23 -10.92 88.41 108.78
C ASN A 23 -9.73 89.06 108.06
N ALA A 24 -8.51 88.75 108.52
CA ALA A 24 -7.25 89.00 107.81
C ALA A 24 -6.53 87.69 107.43
N GLY A 25 -7.12 86.53 107.76
CA GLY A 25 -6.57 85.20 107.51
C GLY A 25 -7.17 84.53 106.28
N THR A 26 -7.09 83.21 106.21
CA THR A 26 -7.70 82.40 105.15
C THR A 26 -8.86 81.57 105.70
N ILE A 27 -10.05 81.73 105.13
CA ILE A 27 -11.25 80.92 105.41
C ILE A 27 -11.54 80.06 104.17
N ARG A 28 -11.70 78.74 104.34
CA ARG A 28 -12.01 77.82 103.24
C ARG A 28 -12.95 76.69 103.61
N ASN A 29 -13.74 76.25 102.63
CA ASN A 29 -14.66 75.11 102.71
C ASN A 29 -15.69 75.26 103.85
N VAL A 30 -16.24 76.47 104.01
CA VAL A 30 -17.22 76.80 105.06
C VAL A 30 -18.56 77.16 104.45
N THR A 31 -19.62 76.45 104.84
CA THR A 31 -21.00 76.83 104.53
C THR A 31 -21.73 77.23 105.82
N SER A 32 -22.42 78.37 105.83
CA SER A 32 -23.17 78.86 107.00
C SER A 32 -24.64 79.18 106.67
N THR A 33 -25.56 78.45 107.30
CA THR A 33 -27.01 78.69 107.26
C THR A 33 -27.48 79.69 108.32
N VAL A 34 -26.57 80.28 109.08
CA VAL A 34 -26.87 81.13 110.26
C VAL A 34 -27.19 82.56 109.84
N ALA A 35 -28.32 83.10 110.33
CA ALA A 35 -28.70 84.49 110.09
C ALA A 35 -27.89 85.49 110.96
N VAL A 36 -27.62 86.67 110.43
CA VAL A 36 -26.73 87.68 111.04
C VAL A 36 -27.38 89.07 111.07
N THR A 37 -27.30 89.75 112.22
CA THR A 37 -27.84 91.12 112.42
C THR A 37 -26.86 92.04 113.16
N GLY A 38 -26.56 93.20 112.57
CA GLY A 38 -25.86 94.31 113.23
C GLY A 38 -26.79 95.53 113.39
N LYS A 39 -26.99 96.02 114.61
CA LYS A 39 -27.89 97.15 114.85
C LYS A 39 -27.39 98.14 115.90
N THR A 40 -27.88 99.37 115.87
CA THR A 40 -27.93 100.21 117.09
C THR A 40 -29.06 99.74 118.02
N ASN A 41 -28.98 100.09 119.29
CA ASN A 41 -30.19 100.19 120.10
C ASN A 41 -30.66 101.65 120.04
N ASP A 42 -31.93 101.82 119.67
CA ASP A 42 -32.78 102.98 119.95
C ASP A 42 -32.27 104.33 119.41
N ASP A 43 -32.97 105.44 119.70
CA ASP A 43 -32.87 106.69 118.93
C ASP A 43 -31.58 107.49 119.19
N VAL A 44 -30.58 107.28 118.34
CA VAL A 44 -29.28 107.98 118.46
C VAL A 44 -29.34 109.40 117.90
N SER A 45 -29.27 110.42 118.76
CA SER A 45 -29.13 111.82 118.32
C SER A 45 -27.68 112.13 117.92
N LEU A 46 -27.46 112.44 116.64
CA LEU A 46 -26.15 112.65 116.00
C LEU A 46 -26.02 114.09 115.47
N ILE A 47 -26.16 115.06 116.38
CA ILE A 47 -26.26 116.50 116.04
C ILE A 47 -24.89 117.21 116.00
N ASP A 48 -23.90 116.75 116.77
CA ASP A 48 -22.58 117.41 116.85
C ASP A 48 -21.42 116.40 116.90
N LEU A 49 -21.07 115.84 115.73
CA LEU A 49 -19.86 115.03 115.52
C LEU A 49 -18.66 115.89 115.06
N SER A 50 -18.65 117.20 115.33
CA SER A 50 -17.69 118.15 114.72
C SER A 50 -16.24 118.01 115.20
N GLN A 51 -15.98 117.23 116.26
CA GLN A 51 -14.65 117.03 116.87
C GLN A 51 -14.04 115.64 116.60
N ALA A 52 -14.76 114.71 115.97
CA ALA A 52 -14.26 113.37 115.66
C ALA A 52 -13.49 113.32 114.33
N SER A 53 -12.52 112.41 114.18
CA SER A 53 -11.83 112.15 112.91
C SER A 53 -12.50 111.08 112.05
N ASP A 54 -13.34 110.25 112.66
CA ASP A 54 -13.94 109.06 112.07
C ASP A 54 -15.42 108.96 112.44
N GLY A 55 -16.28 108.83 111.44
CA GLY A 55 -17.72 108.70 111.64
C GLY A 55 -18.20 107.29 112.03
N ILE A 56 -19.51 107.07 111.94
CA ILE A 56 -20.14 105.80 112.33
C ILE A 56 -20.11 104.81 111.17
N ARG A 57 -19.68 103.57 111.43
CA ARG A 57 -19.67 102.50 110.43
C ARG A 57 -20.19 101.17 111.01
N LEU A 58 -21.14 100.54 110.33
CA LEU A 58 -21.72 99.25 110.74
C LEU A 58 -21.60 98.26 109.59
N TYR A 59 -20.73 97.26 109.72
CA TYR A 59 -20.52 96.24 108.70
C TYR A 59 -20.98 94.85 109.19
N ALA A 60 -21.93 94.23 108.49
CA ALA A 60 -22.39 92.87 108.80
C ALA A 60 -22.35 91.95 107.57
N GLY A 61 -21.74 90.77 107.71
CA GLY A 61 -21.75 89.74 106.67
C GLY A 61 -22.23 88.39 107.18
N GLY A 62 -22.83 87.57 106.32
CA GLY A 62 -23.28 86.22 106.70
C GLY A 62 -22.14 85.30 107.14
N LEU A 63 -20.89 85.64 106.81
CA LEU A 63 -19.69 84.98 107.32
C LEU A 63 -18.82 85.94 108.15
N VAL A 64 -18.49 87.14 107.63
CA VAL A 64 -17.58 88.11 108.29
C VAL A 64 -18.05 89.56 108.22
N GLY A 65 -17.77 90.36 109.24
CA GLY A 65 -18.08 91.81 109.21
C GLY A 65 -17.23 92.58 108.21
N GLU A 66 -15.91 92.45 108.30
CA GLU A 66 -14.94 92.99 107.33
C GLU A 66 -13.93 91.91 106.91
N ASN A 67 -13.55 91.90 105.64
CA ASN A 67 -12.51 91.04 105.08
C ASN A 67 -11.37 91.86 104.48
N SER A 68 -10.16 91.66 105.02
CA SER A 68 -8.86 91.98 104.40
C SER A 68 -8.05 90.71 104.07
N GLY A 69 -8.59 89.53 104.38
CA GLY A 69 -7.99 88.22 104.13
C GLY A 69 -8.54 87.53 102.87
N LYS A 70 -8.38 86.21 102.81
CA LYS A 70 -8.84 85.37 101.69
C LYS A 70 -9.98 84.46 102.13
N ILE A 71 -11.11 84.52 101.44
CA ILE A 71 -12.24 83.60 101.57
C ILE A 71 -12.31 82.81 100.25
N ARG A 72 -12.31 81.48 100.28
CA ARG A 72 -12.44 80.63 99.08
C ARG A 72 -13.31 79.41 99.35
N ALA A 73 -14.14 78.96 98.40
CA ALA A 73 -15.02 77.80 98.59
C ALA A 73 -15.93 77.99 99.81
N ALA A 74 -16.75 79.05 99.80
CA ALA A 74 -17.54 79.46 100.97
C ALA A 74 -19.02 79.77 100.63
N GLY A 75 -19.95 79.03 101.22
CA GLY A 75 -21.38 79.20 101.03
C GLY A 75 -22.06 79.92 102.20
N THR A 76 -23.15 80.63 101.93
CA THR A 76 -24.05 81.16 102.98
C THR A 76 -25.50 81.08 102.54
N GLU A 77 -26.39 80.84 103.51
CA GLU A 77 -27.83 80.67 103.28
C GLU A 77 -28.69 81.41 104.33
N GLY A 78 -28.10 81.83 105.45
CA GLY A 78 -28.80 82.59 106.48
C GLY A 78 -28.93 84.08 106.14
N ALA A 79 -30.12 84.65 106.39
CA ALA A 79 -30.41 86.06 106.12
C ALA A 79 -29.46 87.03 106.83
N VAL A 80 -29.08 88.13 106.17
CA VAL A 80 -28.10 89.11 106.68
C VAL A 80 -28.73 90.51 106.75
N SER A 81 -28.50 91.23 107.84
CA SER A 81 -29.19 92.50 108.11
C SER A 81 -28.34 93.54 108.83
N THR A 82 -28.47 94.82 108.44
CA THR A 82 -28.06 95.96 109.27
C THR A 82 -29.20 96.95 109.50
N SER A 83 -29.21 97.59 110.68
CA SER A 83 -30.13 98.70 110.95
C SER A 83 -29.55 99.81 111.84
N LEU A 84 -29.91 101.04 111.54
CA LEU A 84 -29.63 102.24 112.33
C LEU A 84 -30.93 103.02 112.53
N ASN A 85 -31.16 103.47 113.76
CA ASN A 85 -32.24 104.39 114.12
C ASN A 85 -31.64 105.63 114.80
N ALA A 86 -32.07 106.83 114.42
CA ALA A 86 -31.42 108.08 114.84
C ALA A 86 -32.36 109.30 114.82
N ASP A 87 -32.52 109.98 115.95
CA ASP A 87 -33.35 111.20 116.07
C ASP A 87 -33.04 112.24 114.98
N ASN A 88 -31.75 112.58 114.83
CA ASN A 88 -31.27 113.51 113.81
C ASN A 88 -29.85 113.09 113.38
N ILE A 89 -29.56 113.14 112.09
CA ILE A 89 -28.24 112.90 111.49
C ILE A 89 -27.74 114.21 110.87
N GLY A 90 -26.79 114.88 111.51
CA GLY A 90 -26.21 116.15 111.05
C GLY A 90 -24.72 116.02 110.73
N ALA A 91 -24.37 115.95 109.44
CA ALA A 91 -23.00 115.67 109.00
C ALA A 91 -22.16 116.95 108.78
N MET A 92 -21.77 117.64 109.86
CA MET A 92 -20.72 118.66 109.82
C MET A 92 -19.32 118.01 109.88
N GLY A 93 -18.99 117.22 108.85
CA GLY A 93 -17.63 116.72 108.57
C GLY A 93 -17.44 115.20 108.61
N ASN A 94 -18.30 114.43 109.28
CA ASN A 94 -18.11 112.99 109.50
C ASN A 94 -19.18 112.10 108.81
N PRO A 95 -18.78 110.96 108.19
CA PRO A 95 -19.67 110.11 107.39
C PRO A 95 -20.36 108.98 108.19
N VAL A 96 -21.57 108.59 107.79
CA VAL A 96 -22.28 107.41 108.35
C VAL A 96 -22.46 106.31 107.29
N PHE A 97 -21.95 105.10 107.53
CA PHE A 97 -22.05 103.97 106.59
C PHE A 97 -22.61 102.68 107.20
N LEU A 98 -23.60 102.08 106.53
CA LEU A 98 -24.06 100.71 106.79
C LEU A 98 -23.67 99.83 105.60
N GLY A 99 -22.96 98.72 105.85
CA GLY A 99 -22.61 97.73 104.83
C GLY A 99 -23.11 96.33 105.18
N THR A 100 -23.97 95.73 104.35
CA THR A 100 -24.48 94.36 104.54
C THR A 100 -24.18 93.47 103.34
N GLY A 101 -23.65 92.25 103.54
CA GLY A 101 -23.55 91.29 102.44
C GLY A 101 -23.61 89.81 102.80
N GLY A 102 -23.93 88.95 101.84
CA GLY A 102 -24.12 87.50 102.06
C GLY A 102 -22.89 86.83 102.68
N ILE A 103 -21.68 87.21 102.25
CA ILE A 103 -20.41 86.73 102.84
C ILE A 103 -19.81 87.81 103.76
N ALA A 104 -19.66 89.04 103.26
CA ALA A 104 -18.92 90.11 103.94
C ALA A 104 -19.70 91.43 104.03
N GLY A 105 -19.68 92.11 105.18
CA GLY A 105 -20.22 93.48 105.30
C GLY A 105 -19.37 94.50 104.54
N SER A 106 -18.05 94.32 104.56
CA SER A 106 -17.06 95.06 103.78
C SER A 106 -15.93 94.13 103.33
N ASN A 107 -15.49 94.23 102.08
CA ASN A 107 -14.26 93.63 101.58
C ASN A 107 -13.30 94.75 101.19
N VAL A 108 -12.24 94.98 101.97
CA VAL A 108 -11.28 96.07 101.74
C VAL A 108 -10.25 95.69 100.67
N ALA A 109 -9.36 96.61 100.26
CA ALA A 109 -8.50 96.47 99.08
C ALA A 109 -7.67 95.16 99.02
N ASP A 110 -7.09 94.73 100.14
CA ASP A 110 -6.31 93.48 100.21
C ASP A 110 -7.19 92.21 100.31
N GLY A 111 -8.49 92.39 100.56
CA GLY A 111 -9.47 91.32 100.75
C GLY A 111 -9.85 90.64 99.44
N SER A 112 -9.90 89.30 99.47
CA SER A 112 -10.32 88.47 98.35
C SER A 112 -11.41 87.49 98.77
N ILE A 113 -12.46 87.39 97.97
CA ILE A 113 -13.54 86.40 98.10
C ILE A 113 -13.65 85.66 96.76
N ALA A 114 -13.44 84.35 96.79
CA ALA A 114 -13.39 83.45 95.63
C ALA A 114 -14.33 82.24 95.81
N GLU A 115 -14.84 81.64 94.74
CA GLU A 115 -15.61 80.36 94.80
C GLU A 115 -16.69 80.38 95.89
N ALA A 116 -17.49 81.45 95.95
CA ALA A 116 -18.33 81.74 97.11
C ALA A 116 -19.75 82.16 96.73
N TYR A 117 -20.73 81.76 97.53
CA TYR A 117 -22.13 81.98 97.19
C TYR A 117 -23.02 82.40 98.35
N HIS A 118 -24.13 83.05 97.99
CA HIS A 118 -25.26 83.26 98.89
C HIS A 118 -26.57 82.79 98.23
N ALA A 119 -27.22 81.77 98.80
CA ALA A 119 -28.27 81.05 98.07
C ALA A 119 -29.70 81.57 98.32
N THR A 120 -30.11 81.70 99.58
CA THR A 120 -31.54 81.77 99.96
C THR A 120 -31.87 82.79 101.04
N GLY A 121 -30.89 83.39 101.72
CA GLY A 121 -31.10 84.34 102.81
C GLY A 121 -31.41 85.76 102.31
N ASN A 122 -32.46 86.39 102.82
CA ASN A 122 -32.70 87.80 102.49
C ASN A 122 -31.58 88.69 103.05
N ILE A 123 -30.97 89.52 102.20
CA ILE A 123 -29.94 90.50 102.57
C ILE A 123 -30.59 91.88 102.64
N SER A 124 -30.35 92.61 103.74
CA SER A 124 -31.06 93.87 104.05
C SER A 124 -30.22 94.93 104.76
N ALA A 125 -30.56 96.20 104.55
CA ALA A 125 -29.98 97.33 105.26
C ALA A 125 -31.00 98.48 105.40
N THR A 126 -31.13 99.04 106.60
CA THR A 126 -32.12 100.10 106.89
C THR A 126 -31.53 101.26 107.71
N ILE A 127 -31.80 102.50 107.31
CA ILE A 127 -31.63 103.69 108.15
C ILE A 127 -33.01 104.34 108.37
N THR A 128 -33.35 104.60 109.63
CA THR A 128 -34.53 105.36 110.05
C THR A 128 -34.07 106.63 110.77
N ALA A 129 -34.66 107.80 110.46
CA ALA A 129 -34.34 109.04 111.15
C ALA A 129 -35.49 110.07 111.28
N GLY A 130 -35.39 110.96 112.27
CA GLY A 130 -36.25 112.15 112.36
C GLY A 130 -35.87 113.20 111.32
N MET A 131 -34.61 113.65 111.31
CA MET A 131 -34.07 114.55 110.27
C MET A 131 -32.70 114.12 109.76
N MET A 132 -32.42 114.33 108.48
CA MET A 132 -31.09 114.19 107.90
C MET A 132 -30.63 115.53 107.28
N VAL A 133 -29.39 115.94 107.56
CA VAL A 133 -28.78 117.18 107.10
C VAL A 133 -27.38 116.92 106.56
N ASP A 134 -27.17 117.20 105.28
CA ASP A 134 -25.88 117.14 104.59
C ASP A 134 -25.24 118.54 104.51
N SER A 135 -23.91 118.58 104.58
CA SER A 135 -23.09 119.77 104.34
C SER A 135 -21.77 119.48 103.62
N ASN A 136 -21.50 118.23 103.23
CA ASN A 136 -20.28 117.78 102.54
C ASN A 136 -20.49 116.40 101.90
N SER A 137 -19.94 116.21 100.70
CA SER A 137 -20.26 115.16 99.72
C SER A 137 -19.87 113.70 100.06
N ASN A 138 -19.95 113.31 101.34
CA ASN A 138 -19.74 111.96 101.87
C ASN A 138 -20.67 111.66 103.07
N ALA A 139 -21.69 112.49 103.34
CA ALA A 139 -22.38 112.57 104.64
C ALA A 139 -22.97 111.25 105.19
N ALA A 140 -23.71 110.47 104.39
CA ALA A 140 -24.27 109.20 104.83
C ALA A 140 -24.59 108.27 103.64
N GLY A 141 -24.63 106.95 103.87
CA GLY A 141 -25.06 105.99 102.84
C GLY A 141 -25.20 104.53 103.32
N ILE A 142 -26.00 103.77 102.57
CA ILE A 142 -26.16 102.32 102.71
C ILE A 142 -25.46 101.61 101.54
N GLN A 143 -24.85 100.47 101.81
CA GLN A 143 -24.08 99.66 100.84
C GLN A 143 -24.45 98.18 101.02
N VAL A 144 -25.43 97.67 100.26
CA VAL A 144 -26.00 96.33 100.48
C VAL A 144 -25.88 95.42 99.24
N GLY A 145 -25.28 94.24 99.40
CA GLY A 145 -24.91 93.39 98.25
C GLY A 145 -25.00 91.89 98.48
N GLY A 146 -25.31 91.13 97.42
CA GLY A 146 -25.49 89.67 97.48
C GLY A 146 -24.34 88.88 98.14
N ILE A 147 -23.11 89.35 97.99
CA ILE A 147 -21.88 88.75 98.56
C ILE A 147 -21.15 89.74 99.45
N ALA A 148 -21.01 91.00 99.03
CA ALA A 148 -20.30 92.05 99.78
C ALA A 148 -21.15 93.33 99.89
N GLY A 149 -21.27 93.91 101.09
CA GLY A 149 -21.92 95.22 101.24
C GLY A 149 -21.13 96.33 100.55
N ALA A 150 -19.87 96.48 100.96
CA ALA A 150 -18.86 97.26 100.27
C ALA A 150 -17.77 96.34 99.68
N ASN A 151 -17.25 96.65 98.49
CA ASN A 151 -16.07 96.00 97.92
C ASN A 151 -15.04 97.00 97.35
N ALA A 152 -13.85 97.01 97.92
CA ALA A 152 -12.65 97.63 97.36
C ALA A 152 -11.59 96.61 96.93
N GLY A 153 -11.72 95.34 97.33
CA GLY A 153 -10.82 94.24 96.96
C GLY A 153 -11.32 93.39 95.80
N THR A 154 -10.96 92.11 95.77
CA THR A 154 -11.30 91.19 94.66
C THR A 154 -12.46 90.26 95.01
N LEU A 155 -13.49 90.28 94.18
CA LEU A 155 -14.58 89.32 94.14
C LEU A 155 -14.48 88.48 92.85
N GLN A 156 -14.40 87.16 92.97
CA GLN A 156 -14.16 86.27 91.83
C GLN A 156 -14.93 84.95 91.98
N ASP A 157 -15.43 84.36 90.88
CA ASP A 157 -16.04 83.02 90.88
C ASP A 157 -17.15 82.91 91.96
N ILE A 158 -18.11 83.85 91.94
CA ILE A 158 -19.14 83.98 92.97
C ILE A 158 -20.57 84.05 92.41
N TYR A 159 -21.56 83.63 93.21
CA TYR A 159 -22.97 83.84 92.84
C TYR A 159 -23.89 84.18 94.00
N ASN A 160 -24.93 84.96 93.73
CA ASN A 160 -26.01 85.20 94.69
C ASN A 160 -27.36 84.89 94.08
N THR A 161 -28.11 83.94 94.63
CA THR A 161 -29.50 83.69 94.22
C THR A 161 -30.54 84.27 95.20
N ALA A 162 -30.10 84.92 96.28
CA ALA A 162 -31.01 85.44 97.30
C ALA A 162 -31.41 86.92 97.09
N PRO A 163 -32.58 87.35 97.58
CA PRO A 163 -33.03 88.74 97.49
C PRO A 163 -32.14 89.72 98.28
N VAL A 164 -31.81 90.85 97.65
CA VAL A 164 -31.04 91.96 98.24
C VAL A 164 -31.94 93.18 98.37
N SER A 165 -31.87 93.91 99.49
CA SER A 165 -32.76 95.04 99.78
C SER A 165 -32.13 96.17 100.58
N GLY A 166 -32.50 97.43 100.29
CA GLY A 166 -32.04 98.61 101.04
C GLY A 166 -33.11 99.68 101.20
N ASN A 167 -33.18 100.31 102.39
CA ASN A 167 -34.20 101.30 102.74
C ASN A 167 -33.61 102.48 103.54
N ILE A 168 -33.93 103.71 103.14
CA ILE A 168 -33.72 104.91 103.96
C ILE A 168 -35.04 105.66 104.16
N THR A 169 -35.45 105.83 105.41
CA THR A 169 -36.67 106.54 105.82
C THR A 169 -36.30 107.70 106.75
N ALA A 170 -36.64 108.93 106.38
CA ALA A 170 -36.44 110.10 107.23
C ALA A 170 -37.63 111.05 107.19
N SER A 171 -37.98 111.66 108.32
CA SER A 171 -39.16 112.56 108.39
C SER A 171 -38.90 113.95 107.79
N ARG A 172 -37.64 114.41 107.76
CA ARG A 172 -37.16 115.60 107.03
C ARG A 172 -35.76 115.35 106.43
N MET A 173 -35.48 115.90 105.25
CA MET A 173 -34.16 115.88 104.61
C MET A 173 -33.77 117.31 104.20
N ILE A 174 -32.50 117.68 104.37
CA ILE A 174 -31.96 119.02 104.06
C ILE A 174 -30.61 118.88 103.35
N ASN A 175 -30.44 119.59 102.23
CA ASN A 175 -29.19 119.77 101.47
C ASN A 175 -28.44 118.50 101.02
N MET A 176 -29.10 117.34 100.99
CA MET A 176 -28.50 116.10 100.46
C MET A 176 -28.33 116.19 98.94
N ASP A 177 -27.07 116.27 98.49
CA ASP A 177 -26.71 116.31 97.06
C ASP A 177 -25.67 115.24 96.65
N GLN A 178 -24.85 114.70 97.57
CA GLN A 178 -23.92 113.59 97.28
C GLN A 178 -23.74 112.62 98.49
N GLY A 179 -24.42 111.47 98.42
CA GLY A 179 -24.36 110.40 99.42
C GLY A 179 -25.56 109.46 99.29
N SER A 180 -25.37 108.27 98.72
CA SER A 180 -26.46 107.48 98.11
C SER A 180 -26.73 106.13 98.78
N LEU A 181 -27.93 105.60 98.53
CA LEU A 181 -28.41 104.26 98.87
C LEU A 181 -28.03 103.28 97.76
N TYR A 182 -26.97 102.50 97.96
CA TYR A 182 -26.43 101.55 96.98
C TYR A 182 -26.86 100.11 97.30
N ALA A 183 -27.51 99.43 96.34
CA ALA A 183 -27.99 98.06 96.48
C ALA A 183 -27.76 97.27 95.18
N GLY A 184 -27.04 96.14 95.27
CA GLY A 184 -26.60 95.38 94.08
C GLY A 184 -26.65 93.86 94.26
N GLY A 185 -26.87 93.12 93.18
CA GLY A 185 -27.03 91.67 93.21
C GLY A 185 -25.80 90.89 93.69
N ILE A 186 -24.61 91.52 93.74
CA ILE A 186 -23.34 90.92 94.20
C ILE A 186 -22.61 91.83 95.17
N ALA A 187 -22.37 93.08 94.79
CA ALA A 187 -21.75 94.09 95.64
C ALA A 187 -22.66 95.33 95.69
N GLY A 188 -22.88 95.88 96.88
CA GLY A 188 -23.69 97.10 97.03
C GLY A 188 -22.96 98.32 96.51
N ASN A 189 -21.79 98.59 97.08
CA ASN A 189 -20.82 99.54 96.55
C ASN A 189 -19.56 98.78 96.07
N ASN A 190 -19.00 99.15 94.92
CA ASN A 190 -17.83 98.47 94.35
C ASN A 190 -16.83 99.44 93.72
N SER A 191 -15.69 99.64 94.39
CA SER A 191 -14.48 100.23 93.82
C SER A 191 -13.41 99.19 93.45
N GLY A 192 -13.61 97.92 93.86
CA GLY A 192 -12.69 96.80 93.62
C GLY A 192 -12.95 96.01 92.33
N THR A 193 -12.29 94.86 92.21
CA THR A 193 -12.38 93.94 91.08
C THR A 193 -13.59 93.00 91.21
N LEU A 194 -14.30 92.78 90.10
CA LEU A 194 -15.32 91.74 89.97
C LEU A 194 -15.05 90.89 88.71
N ALA A 195 -15.06 89.56 88.88
CA ALA A 195 -14.90 88.59 87.79
C ALA A 195 -15.75 87.33 88.04
N ASN A 196 -16.12 86.62 86.96
CA ASN A 196 -16.86 85.35 86.98
C ASN A 196 -18.03 85.33 87.99
N ALA A 197 -18.96 86.28 87.85
CA ALA A 197 -20.03 86.47 88.82
C ALA A 197 -21.43 86.57 88.18
N TYR A 198 -22.44 86.02 88.85
CA TYR A 198 -23.84 86.19 88.48
C TYR A 198 -24.78 86.33 89.69
N SER A 199 -25.92 86.96 89.48
CA SER A 199 -27.04 86.91 90.41
C SER A 199 -28.35 86.75 89.66
N THR A 200 -29.28 85.99 90.22
CA THR A 200 -30.64 85.82 89.66
C THR A 200 -31.56 86.98 90.02
N GLU A 201 -31.24 87.76 91.06
CA GLU A 201 -32.10 88.79 91.62
C GLU A 201 -31.47 90.20 91.54
N THR A 202 -32.26 91.19 91.12
CA THR A 202 -31.84 92.60 91.16
C THR A 202 -32.29 93.25 92.46
N GLY A 203 -31.34 93.80 93.22
CA GLY A 203 -31.60 94.40 94.52
C GLY A 203 -32.72 95.45 94.52
N SER A 204 -33.63 95.34 95.49
CA SER A 204 -34.79 96.22 95.64
C SER A 204 -34.47 97.42 96.55
N VAL A 205 -34.99 98.59 96.20
CA VAL A 205 -34.69 99.84 96.91
C VAL A 205 -35.96 100.65 97.15
N ALA A 206 -36.16 101.08 98.40
CA ALA A 206 -37.23 101.97 98.82
C ALA A 206 -36.66 103.20 99.56
N ALA A 207 -37.22 104.37 99.29
CA ALA A 207 -36.90 105.61 100.02
C ALA A 207 -38.14 106.51 100.05
N THR A 208 -38.45 107.09 101.21
CA THR A 208 -39.77 107.69 101.49
C THR A 208 -39.78 109.23 101.39
N ALA A 209 -38.66 109.87 101.02
CA ALA A 209 -38.55 111.32 100.79
C ALA A 209 -37.59 111.66 99.64
N SER A 210 -37.77 112.81 99.00
CA SER A 210 -37.35 113.02 97.59
C SER A 210 -36.00 113.72 97.37
N ARG A 211 -34.91 112.96 97.25
CA ARG A 211 -33.83 113.21 96.26
C ARG A 211 -32.88 112.01 96.09
N ARG A 212 -32.31 111.87 94.87
CA ARG A 212 -31.33 110.87 94.38
C ARG A 212 -31.21 109.54 95.17
N VAL A 213 -31.91 108.52 94.68
CA VAL A 213 -31.45 107.13 94.80
C VAL A 213 -30.60 106.82 93.57
N GLU A 214 -29.31 106.55 93.76
CA GLU A 214 -28.42 106.09 92.69
C GLU A 214 -28.11 104.60 92.88
N LEU A 215 -28.62 103.79 91.96
CA LEU A 215 -28.55 102.33 91.99
C LEU A 215 -27.15 101.84 91.59
N GLY A 216 -26.18 102.03 92.49
CA GLY A 216 -24.84 101.48 92.41
C GLY A 216 -24.88 99.97 92.21
N ASN A 217 -24.15 99.49 91.20
CA ASN A 217 -24.08 98.09 90.79
C ASN A 217 -25.42 97.35 90.72
N LYS A 218 -26.31 97.85 89.86
CA LYS A 218 -27.14 96.94 89.05
C LYS A 218 -26.23 95.91 88.37
N ASN A 219 -26.24 94.70 88.89
CA ASN A 219 -25.56 93.53 88.35
C ASN A 219 -26.60 92.47 87.97
N GLY A 220 -27.21 92.64 86.80
CA GLY A 220 -27.87 91.56 86.06
C GLY A 220 -27.05 91.26 84.81
N GLY A 221 -26.80 89.97 84.50
CA GLY A 221 -25.85 89.56 83.47
C GLY A 221 -24.38 89.55 83.96
N ALA A 222 -23.53 88.81 83.26
CA ALA A 222 -22.14 88.57 83.64
C ALA A 222 -21.20 89.72 83.22
N ILE A 223 -20.25 90.07 84.10
CA ILE A 223 -19.18 91.05 83.83
C ILE A 223 -17.84 90.55 84.39
N THR A 224 -16.76 90.86 83.66
CA THR A 224 -15.36 90.55 83.99
C THR A 224 -14.48 91.77 83.73
N GLY A 225 -14.12 92.54 84.77
CA GLY A 225 -13.26 93.73 84.62
C GLY A 225 -13.71 94.95 85.43
N SER A 226 -12.80 95.91 85.62
CA SER A 226 -12.95 97.04 86.55
C SER A 226 -13.18 98.40 85.87
N GLY A 227 -13.85 99.31 86.59
CA GLY A 227 -14.21 100.66 86.14
C GLY A 227 -15.72 100.90 86.23
N SER A 228 -16.14 102.14 86.51
CA SER A 228 -17.54 102.49 86.73
C SER A 228 -18.39 102.33 85.46
N GLY A 229 -19.18 101.26 85.38
CA GLY A 229 -20.07 100.96 84.25
C GLY A 229 -21.33 100.22 84.70
N THR A 230 -22.47 100.56 84.12
CA THR A 230 -23.78 99.95 84.41
C THR A 230 -23.95 98.61 83.69
N SER A 231 -24.34 97.54 84.38
CA SER A 231 -24.62 96.26 83.69
C SER A 231 -25.91 96.32 82.87
N THR A 232 -25.92 95.59 81.75
CA THR A 232 -27.10 95.37 80.90
C THR A 232 -27.93 94.22 81.44
N LYS A 233 -29.20 94.48 81.79
CA LYS A 233 -30.18 93.45 82.16
C LYS A 233 -30.19 92.28 81.16
N ALA A 234 -29.66 91.14 81.56
CA ALA A 234 -30.17 89.85 81.09
C ALA A 234 -31.53 89.60 81.76
N TYR A 235 -32.52 89.12 81.01
CA TYR A 235 -33.75 88.59 81.61
C TYR A 235 -33.48 87.19 82.20
N SER A 236 -34.26 86.81 83.22
CA SER A 236 -34.05 85.62 84.04
C SER A 236 -34.10 84.29 83.27
N GLU A 237 -34.67 84.29 82.06
CA GLU A 237 -34.88 83.11 81.21
C GLU A 237 -33.59 82.54 80.57
N ASN A 238 -32.45 83.23 80.68
CA ASN A 238 -31.22 82.87 79.95
C ASN A 238 -30.03 82.45 80.84
N LEU A 239 -30.23 82.28 82.16
CA LEU A 239 -29.16 81.94 83.11
C LEU A 239 -28.82 80.44 83.18
N THR A 240 -29.54 79.57 82.47
CA THR A 240 -29.23 78.14 82.32
C THR A 240 -28.55 77.79 80.98
N ALA A 241 -28.44 78.75 80.06
CA ALA A 241 -27.71 78.58 78.81
C ALA A 241 -26.22 78.89 79.01
N ALA A 242 -25.35 77.95 78.67
CA ALA A 242 -23.91 78.09 78.81
C ALA A 242 -23.32 79.19 77.93
N ALA A 243 -23.96 79.51 76.81
CA ALA A 243 -23.63 80.66 75.96
C ALA A 243 -23.64 82.00 76.73
N THR A 244 -24.49 82.15 77.75
CA THR A 244 -24.56 83.34 78.62
C THR A 244 -23.28 83.56 79.45
N PHE A 245 -22.47 82.51 79.61
CA PHE A 245 -21.24 82.49 80.40
C PHE A 245 -19.97 82.27 79.56
N ALA A 246 -20.06 82.32 78.24
CA ALA A 246 -18.92 82.10 77.33
C ALA A 246 -17.71 83.01 77.61
N ALA A 247 -17.94 84.21 78.18
CA ALA A 247 -16.89 85.14 78.60
C ALA A 247 -16.01 84.64 79.77
N TRP A 248 -16.39 83.57 80.48
CA TRP A 248 -15.60 82.97 81.58
C TRP A 248 -14.52 81.99 81.08
N GLY A 249 -14.57 81.59 79.79
CA GLY A 249 -13.60 80.69 79.17
C GLY A 249 -13.46 79.36 79.91
N ASP A 250 -12.23 78.85 80.01
CA ASP A 250 -11.89 77.57 80.66
C ASP A 250 -12.30 77.46 82.15
N SER A 251 -12.72 78.57 82.76
CA SER A 251 -13.28 78.58 84.13
C SER A 251 -14.62 77.82 84.20
N ILE A 252 -15.34 77.66 83.08
CA ILE A 252 -16.64 76.97 83.02
C ILE A 252 -16.66 75.83 81.99
N SER A 253 -17.17 74.68 82.40
CA SER A 253 -17.35 73.49 81.55
C SER A 253 -18.83 73.17 81.37
N GLN A 254 -19.22 72.83 80.14
CA GLN A 254 -20.62 72.60 79.73
C GLN A 254 -20.97 71.10 79.71
N ASP A 255 -20.06 70.26 79.21
CA ASP A 255 -20.34 68.87 78.84
C ASP A 255 -19.46 67.83 79.57
N GLY A 256 -19.12 68.08 80.84
CA GLY A 256 -18.34 67.13 81.65
C GLY A 256 -16.83 67.05 81.36
N GLN A 257 -16.40 67.37 80.14
CA GLN A 257 -15.07 67.05 79.60
C GLN A 257 -13.89 67.66 80.39
N SER A 258 -14.08 68.81 81.07
CA SER A 258 -13.04 69.39 81.93
C SER A 258 -13.23 68.97 83.39
N ARG A 259 -12.22 68.24 83.90
CA ARG A 259 -12.10 67.88 85.33
C ARG A 259 -11.62 69.04 86.22
N THR A 260 -11.16 70.15 85.62
CA THR A 260 -10.44 71.24 86.31
C THR A 260 -11.15 72.59 86.26
N ALA A 261 -12.26 72.72 85.54
CA ALA A 261 -13.06 73.94 85.52
C ALA A 261 -13.61 74.26 86.93
N VAL A 262 -13.59 75.54 87.30
CA VAL A 262 -14.11 76.05 88.58
C VAL A 262 -15.65 75.95 88.61
N TRP A 263 -16.28 76.03 87.45
CA TRP A 263 -17.71 75.97 87.26
C TRP A 263 -18.13 74.82 86.34
N ARG A 264 -19.24 74.18 86.69
CA ARG A 264 -20.01 73.28 85.83
C ARG A 264 -21.35 73.93 85.54
N ILE A 265 -21.66 74.13 84.27
CA ILE A 265 -23.04 74.30 83.81
C ILE A 265 -23.43 73.03 83.09
N TYR A 266 -24.65 72.55 83.27
CA TYR A 266 -25.23 71.54 82.38
C TYR A 266 -26.18 72.30 81.45
N ASP A 267 -25.85 72.38 80.15
CA ASP A 267 -26.47 73.35 79.25
C ASP A 267 -28.00 73.18 79.14
N GLY A 268 -28.71 74.28 79.32
CA GLY A 268 -30.17 74.32 79.40
C GLY A 268 -30.78 73.65 80.64
N LYS A 269 -29.98 73.09 81.56
CA LYS A 269 -30.45 72.36 82.76
C LYS A 269 -30.22 73.12 84.06
N THR A 270 -29.05 73.72 84.24
CA THR A 270 -28.66 74.38 85.51
C THR A 270 -28.08 75.76 85.26
N THR A 271 -28.12 76.63 86.28
CA THR A 271 -27.18 77.76 86.33
C THR A 271 -25.75 77.24 86.56
N PRO A 272 -24.69 78.07 86.44
CA PRO A 272 -23.34 77.64 86.78
C PRO A 272 -23.25 77.23 88.25
N LEU A 273 -22.73 76.03 88.48
CA LEU A 273 -22.49 75.39 89.77
C LEU A 273 -20.99 75.38 90.06
N LEU A 274 -20.58 75.69 91.29
CA LEU A 274 -19.17 75.65 91.70
C LEU A 274 -18.72 74.19 91.89
N THR A 275 -17.75 73.73 91.10
CA THR A 275 -17.28 72.32 91.15
C THR A 275 -16.64 71.94 92.49
N ALA A 276 -16.18 72.93 93.25
CA ALA A 276 -15.63 72.78 94.60
C ALA A 276 -16.61 72.15 95.62
N PHE A 277 -17.92 72.11 95.33
CA PHE A 277 -18.95 71.50 96.18
C PHE A 277 -19.57 70.20 95.58
N MET A 278 -19.01 69.69 94.47
CA MET A 278 -19.56 68.56 93.71
C MET A 278 -18.62 67.33 93.74
N THR A 279 -19.18 66.12 93.72
CA THR A 279 -18.43 64.85 93.81
C THR A 279 -18.01 64.35 92.41
N PRO A 280 -16.75 63.99 92.13
CA PRO A 280 -16.37 63.48 90.81
C PRO A 280 -17.04 62.14 90.44
N LEU A 281 -17.45 61.99 89.18
CA LEU A 281 -17.89 60.72 88.57
C LEU A 281 -17.29 60.62 87.15
N ASP A 282 -16.71 59.47 86.82
CA ASP A 282 -15.97 59.23 85.57
C ASP A 282 -16.61 58.09 84.78
N LEU A 283 -17.05 58.35 83.56
CA LEU A 283 -17.79 57.41 82.71
C LEU A 283 -17.00 57.03 81.44
N SER A 284 -15.67 56.97 81.51
CA SER A 284 -14.78 56.74 80.36
C SER A 284 -14.77 55.31 79.79
N GLY A 285 -15.35 54.32 80.47
CA GLY A 285 -15.37 52.91 80.03
C GLY A 285 -14.14 52.10 80.44
N TYR A 286 -14.16 50.78 80.18
CA TYR A 286 -13.10 49.84 80.56
C TYR A 286 -13.20 48.50 79.80
N SER A 287 -12.20 47.62 79.98
CA SER A 287 -12.21 46.25 79.44
C SER A 287 -11.82 45.19 80.48
N VAL A 288 -12.28 43.96 80.26
CA VAL A 288 -12.05 42.76 81.09
C VAL A 288 -11.96 41.50 80.21
N THR A 289 -11.33 40.44 80.70
CA THR A 289 -11.39 39.11 80.03
C THR A 289 -12.62 38.35 80.51
N TYR A 290 -13.30 37.62 79.62
CA TYR A 290 -14.46 36.81 79.94
C TYR A 290 -14.18 35.80 81.07
N ASP A 291 -14.95 35.92 82.15
CA ASP A 291 -14.90 35.07 83.35
C ASP A 291 -16.29 34.57 83.80
N GLY A 292 -17.34 34.92 83.05
CA GLY A 292 -18.74 34.61 83.36
C GLY A 292 -19.48 35.66 84.20
N ASN A 293 -18.83 36.74 84.65
CA ASN A 293 -19.48 37.79 85.44
C ASN A 293 -20.17 38.88 84.59
N ALA A 294 -21.13 39.59 85.19
CA ALA A 294 -21.93 40.62 84.53
C ALA A 294 -21.40 42.05 84.78
N TYR A 295 -20.89 42.68 83.72
CA TYR A 295 -20.23 43.99 83.74
C TYR A 295 -21.12 45.10 83.15
N GLY A 296 -21.14 46.26 83.82
CA GLY A 296 -21.89 47.46 83.42
C GLY A 296 -21.01 48.70 83.40
N LEU A 297 -21.53 49.83 82.89
CA LEU A 297 -20.78 51.08 82.64
C LEU A 297 -19.81 51.50 83.76
N VAL A 298 -20.22 51.39 85.03
CA VAL A 298 -19.39 51.76 86.19
C VAL A 298 -19.05 50.51 87.01
N PRO A 299 -17.76 50.24 87.31
CA PRO A 299 -17.33 49.09 88.13
C PRO A 299 -17.77 49.10 89.61
N GLY A 300 -18.60 50.03 90.04
CA GLY A 300 -18.89 50.28 91.46
C GLY A 300 -20.20 51.03 91.70
N TYR A 301 -20.52 51.27 92.97
CA TYR A 301 -21.78 51.89 93.38
C TYR A 301 -21.83 53.40 93.08
N VAL A 302 -22.92 53.85 92.45
CA VAL A 302 -23.22 55.25 92.16
C VAL A 302 -24.60 55.58 92.74
N ASN A 303 -24.74 56.71 93.43
CA ASN A 303 -26.02 57.14 93.99
C ASN A 303 -26.85 57.85 92.91
N THR A 304 -27.70 57.10 92.21
CA THR A 304 -28.53 57.61 91.10
C THR A 304 -29.46 58.76 91.50
N ASN A 305 -29.81 58.92 92.78
CA ASN A 305 -30.60 60.08 93.26
C ASN A 305 -29.86 61.43 93.17
N LEU A 306 -28.58 61.44 92.76
CA LEU A 306 -27.79 62.64 92.47
C LEU A 306 -27.50 62.79 90.96
N LEU A 307 -28.15 61.99 90.11
CA LEU A 307 -27.98 61.95 88.64
C LEU A 307 -29.35 62.08 87.97
N GLU A 308 -29.66 63.30 87.53
CA GLU A 308 -30.85 63.54 86.74
C GLU A 308 -30.61 63.09 85.28
N GLY A 309 -31.62 62.48 84.67
CA GLY A 309 -31.52 61.88 83.33
C GLY A 309 -30.96 60.44 83.28
N TYR A 310 -30.71 59.80 84.43
CA TYR A 310 -30.29 58.40 84.48
C TYR A 310 -31.40 57.44 84.01
N THR A 311 -31.05 56.42 83.22
CA THR A 311 -32.01 55.50 82.57
C THR A 311 -31.64 54.03 82.74
N ASP A 312 -32.59 53.12 82.49
CA ASP A 312 -32.36 51.66 82.54
C ASP A 312 -31.25 51.19 81.57
N ALA A 313 -31.04 51.91 80.45
CA ALA A 313 -29.95 51.61 79.51
C ALA A 313 -28.57 51.87 80.13
N LEU A 314 -28.44 52.89 80.98
CA LEU A 314 -27.23 53.18 81.78
C LEU A 314 -27.04 52.23 82.97
N ALA A 315 -28.05 51.42 83.29
CA ALA A 315 -28.00 50.37 84.32
C ALA A 315 -27.77 48.96 83.74
N ALA A 316 -27.71 48.83 82.42
CA ALA A 316 -27.51 47.54 81.75
C ALA A 316 -26.19 46.88 82.12
N LYS A 317 -26.15 45.54 81.97
CA LYS A 317 -24.96 44.72 82.18
C LYS A 317 -24.89 43.60 81.14
N HIS A 318 -23.67 43.21 80.79
CA HIS A 318 -23.39 42.15 79.82
C HIS A 318 -22.43 41.12 80.42
N THR A 319 -22.59 39.87 80.00
CA THR A 319 -21.78 38.71 80.44
C THR A 319 -20.87 38.20 79.33
N ASP A 320 -21.36 38.19 78.10
CA ASP A 320 -20.69 37.56 76.96
C ASP A 320 -19.55 38.42 76.39
N ALA A 321 -18.68 37.83 75.58
CA ALA A 321 -17.61 38.56 74.93
C ALA A 321 -18.16 39.47 73.84
N GLY A 322 -17.72 40.73 73.84
CA GLY A 322 -18.24 41.78 72.98
C GLY A 322 -17.88 43.18 73.50
N LYS A 323 -18.15 44.17 72.65
CA LYS A 323 -17.96 45.59 72.98
C LYS A 323 -19.32 46.28 73.05
N TYR A 324 -19.68 46.70 74.26
CA TYR A 324 -21.00 47.23 74.59
C TYR A 324 -20.94 48.75 74.77
N GLU A 325 -21.88 49.48 74.17
CA GLU A 325 -21.93 50.94 74.14
C GLU A 325 -23.00 51.47 75.10
N TYR A 326 -22.67 52.53 75.83
CA TYR A 326 -23.59 53.27 76.71
C TYR A 326 -23.62 54.75 76.28
N ASP A 327 -24.82 55.25 76.00
CA ASP A 327 -25.07 56.68 75.78
C ASP A 327 -25.15 57.40 77.13
N THR A 328 -24.22 58.33 77.37
CA THR A 328 -24.12 59.12 78.59
C THR A 328 -24.66 60.55 78.44
N SER A 329 -25.26 60.87 77.28
CA SER A 329 -25.79 62.20 76.99
C SER A 329 -27.00 62.56 77.86
N GLY A 330 -27.19 63.86 78.11
CA GLY A 330 -28.33 64.38 78.87
C GLY A 330 -28.26 64.19 80.39
N LEU A 331 -27.25 63.49 80.93
CA LEU A 331 -27.01 63.37 82.37
C LEU A 331 -26.61 64.73 82.98
N TYR A 332 -27.25 65.11 84.09
CA TYR A 332 -26.93 66.33 84.83
C TYR A 332 -27.07 66.18 86.35
N SER A 333 -26.65 67.20 87.10
CA SER A 333 -26.66 67.19 88.56
C SER A 333 -26.76 68.59 89.17
N THR A 334 -27.02 68.68 90.47
CA THR A 334 -27.17 69.95 91.24
C THR A 334 -25.90 70.33 91.99
N GLN A 335 -25.90 71.48 92.67
CA GLN A 335 -24.73 72.05 93.35
C GLN A 335 -24.08 71.13 94.41
N GLN A 336 -24.82 70.16 94.95
CA GLN A 336 -24.34 69.19 95.94
C GLN A 336 -24.24 67.75 95.40
N GLY A 337 -24.42 67.56 94.09
CA GLY A 337 -24.40 66.25 93.43
C GLY A 337 -23.07 65.92 92.75
N TYR A 338 -23.13 65.27 91.60
CA TYR A 338 -21.95 64.80 90.85
C TYR A 338 -21.41 65.82 89.84
N ASN A 339 -20.10 66.02 89.86
CA ASN A 339 -19.29 66.52 88.75
C ASN A 339 -19.06 65.36 87.78
N ILE A 340 -19.98 65.19 86.83
CA ILE A 340 -20.01 64.10 85.86
C ILE A 340 -18.96 64.37 84.77
N ILE A 341 -18.23 63.35 84.34
CA ILE A 341 -17.22 63.40 83.28
C ILE A 341 -17.58 62.33 82.25
N THR A 342 -17.97 62.75 81.05
CA THR A 342 -18.34 61.88 79.92
C THR A 342 -17.25 61.86 78.84
N PRO A 343 -17.22 60.83 77.99
CA PRO A 343 -16.47 60.84 76.72
C PRO A 343 -16.90 62.00 75.82
N ALA A 344 -16.00 62.45 74.93
CA ALA A 344 -16.25 63.64 74.09
C ALA A 344 -17.37 63.48 73.04
N ASP A 345 -17.76 62.25 72.73
CA ASP A 345 -18.90 61.85 71.91
C ASP A 345 -20.10 61.33 72.74
N ASN A 346 -20.00 61.42 74.07
CA ASN A 346 -20.87 60.83 75.07
C ASN A 346 -21.05 59.29 75.01
N LYS A 347 -20.21 58.57 74.26
CA LYS A 347 -20.28 57.09 74.13
C LYS A 347 -19.21 56.43 74.99
N ALA A 348 -19.66 55.72 76.02
CA ALA A 348 -18.79 54.94 76.89
C ALA A 348 -18.84 53.45 76.52
N TYR A 349 -17.72 52.74 76.63
CA TYR A 349 -17.63 51.34 76.22
C TYR A 349 -17.22 50.41 77.36
N VAL A 350 -17.86 49.25 77.44
CA VAL A 350 -17.42 48.10 78.24
C VAL A 350 -17.08 46.97 77.28
N GLU A 351 -15.85 46.48 77.31
CA GLU A 351 -15.35 45.45 76.38
C GLU A 351 -14.96 44.18 77.13
N ILE A 352 -15.67 43.09 76.86
CA ILE A 352 -15.44 41.76 77.42
C ILE A 352 -14.70 40.93 76.36
N ILE A 353 -13.47 40.53 76.66
CA ILE A 353 -12.54 39.90 75.71
C ILE A 353 -12.63 38.37 75.82
N SER A 354 -12.85 37.67 74.71
CA SER A 354 -12.98 36.20 74.67
C SER A 354 -11.76 35.49 75.30
N LYS A 355 -12.00 34.44 76.09
CA LYS A 355 -10.98 33.76 76.89
C LYS A 355 -10.23 32.69 76.07
N PHE A 356 -8.91 32.61 76.20
CA PHE A 356 -8.12 31.56 75.54
C PHE A 356 -8.37 30.16 76.12
N VAL A 357 -8.52 29.18 75.23
CA VAL A 357 -8.61 27.74 75.53
C VAL A 357 -7.58 26.95 74.73
N THR A 358 -7.22 25.78 75.23
CA THR A 358 -6.29 24.84 74.59
C THR A 358 -6.96 23.50 74.40
N LEU A 359 -6.88 22.96 73.20
CA LEU A 359 -7.29 21.60 72.86
C LEU A 359 -6.32 20.59 73.53
N ASP A 360 -6.88 19.56 74.16
CA ASP A 360 -6.19 18.60 75.01
C ASP A 360 -6.43 17.19 74.47
N ILE A 361 -5.40 16.64 73.83
CA ILE A 361 -5.42 15.35 73.12
C ILE A 361 -4.13 14.62 73.47
N ASP A 362 -4.25 13.33 73.79
CA ASP A 362 -3.14 12.38 73.78
C ASP A 362 -3.12 11.73 72.39
N PHE A 363 -2.12 12.06 71.57
CA PHE A 363 -2.04 11.61 70.18
C PHE A 363 -1.18 10.33 70.08
N ASP A 364 -1.82 9.21 69.73
CA ASP A 364 -1.10 8.02 69.27
C ASP A 364 -0.19 8.36 68.07
N THR A 365 0.97 7.69 67.97
CA THR A 365 1.88 7.86 66.82
C THR A 365 1.19 7.43 65.52
N ILE A 366 0.85 8.39 64.66
CA ILE A 366 0.24 8.08 63.36
C ILE A 366 1.30 7.45 62.46
N LYS A 367 1.02 6.24 61.98
CA LYS A 367 1.90 5.49 61.07
C LYS A 367 1.31 5.41 59.67
N LYS A 368 2.14 5.56 58.64
CA LYS A 368 1.79 5.23 57.25
C LYS A 368 2.95 4.61 56.49
N GLU A 369 2.65 3.91 55.40
CA GLU A 369 3.65 3.59 54.37
C GLU A 369 3.92 4.84 53.51
N TYR A 370 5.14 4.98 52.98
CA TYR A 370 5.52 6.11 52.14
C TYR A 370 4.64 6.27 50.89
N ASP A 371 3.95 7.41 50.78
CA ASP A 371 3.05 7.75 49.67
C ASP A 371 3.52 8.96 48.83
N GLY A 372 4.69 9.53 49.17
CA GLY A 372 5.23 10.74 48.54
C GLY A 372 4.61 12.07 49.01
N THR A 373 3.66 12.04 49.96
CA THR A 373 2.93 13.20 50.48
C THR A 373 3.21 13.46 51.97
N THR A 374 2.97 14.68 52.42
CA THR A 374 2.98 15.04 53.86
C THR A 374 1.66 14.76 54.57
N ASN A 375 0.63 14.23 53.89
CA ASN A 375 -0.70 14.06 54.51
C ASN A 375 -0.69 13.01 55.63
N ALA A 376 -1.39 13.28 56.73
CA ALA A 376 -1.63 12.35 57.83
C ALA A 376 -3.14 12.14 58.05
N THR A 377 -3.55 10.91 58.32
CA THR A 377 -4.96 10.58 58.61
C THR A 377 -5.24 10.72 60.10
N ILE A 378 -6.11 11.65 60.48
CA ILE A 378 -6.57 11.79 61.86
C ILE A 378 -7.51 10.63 62.20
N THR A 379 -7.11 9.78 63.14
CA THR A 379 -7.90 8.64 63.65
C THR A 379 -8.66 8.95 64.94
N GLN A 380 -8.34 10.06 65.61
CA GLN A 380 -8.97 10.48 66.86
C GLN A 380 -10.42 10.96 66.65
N THR A 381 -11.34 10.49 67.50
CA THR A 381 -12.77 10.84 67.45
C THR A 381 -13.26 11.69 68.63
N VAL A 382 -12.38 12.01 69.58
CA VAL A 382 -12.69 12.74 70.82
C VAL A 382 -11.68 13.86 71.03
N PHE A 383 -12.18 15.06 71.35
CA PHE A 383 -11.41 16.30 71.43
C PHE A 383 -11.83 17.08 72.68
N ASN A 384 -10.92 17.22 73.67
CA ASN A 384 -11.24 17.86 74.95
C ASN A 384 -10.71 19.30 75.01
N LEU A 385 -11.35 20.18 75.79
CA LEU A 385 -10.92 21.56 75.98
C LEU A 385 -10.45 21.83 77.42
N LYS A 386 -9.22 22.35 77.55
CA LYS A 386 -8.68 22.94 78.78
C LYS A 386 -8.82 24.47 78.73
N GLY A 387 -9.12 25.08 79.89
CA GLY A 387 -9.25 26.53 80.06
C GLY A 387 -10.69 27.08 80.06
N VAL A 388 -11.68 26.30 79.58
CA VAL A 388 -13.11 26.62 79.66
C VAL A 388 -13.52 26.76 81.15
N ASN A 389 -14.33 27.77 81.48
CA ASN A 389 -14.87 27.94 82.83
C ASN A 389 -15.75 26.74 83.21
N ASP A 390 -15.77 26.33 84.48
CA ASP A 390 -16.48 25.11 84.89
C ASP A 390 -17.98 25.09 84.57
N ALA A 391 -18.63 26.26 84.51
CA ALA A 391 -20.05 26.42 84.19
C ALA A 391 -20.39 26.39 82.68
N ASP A 392 -19.37 26.38 81.81
CA ASP A 392 -19.51 26.52 80.35
C ASP A 392 -19.08 25.25 79.60
N LYS A 393 -18.55 24.24 80.31
CA LYS A 393 -17.99 22.99 79.75
C LYS A 393 -18.99 22.13 78.98
N ASP A 394 -20.28 22.32 79.21
CA ASP A 394 -21.41 21.71 78.49
C ASP A 394 -21.89 22.53 77.28
N LYS A 395 -21.39 23.77 77.13
CA LYS A 395 -21.83 24.76 76.12
C LYS A 395 -20.73 25.18 75.16
N VAL A 396 -19.54 24.60 75.26
CA VAL A 396 -18.38 24.84 74.38
C VAL A 396 -17.75 23.50 73.99
N ALA A 397 -17.78 23.19 72.70
CA ALA A 397 -17.26 21.99 72.07
C ALA A 397 -16.28 22.34 70.95
N VAL A 398 -15.67 21.31 70.34
CA VAL A 398 -14.70 21.43 69.25
C VAL A 398 -15.38 21.08 67.93
N THR A 399 -15.16 21.86 66.87
CA THR A 399 -15.65 21.52 65.52
C THR A 399 -14.75 20.47 64.86
N THR A 400 -15.38 19.52 64.17
CA THR A 400 -14.71 18.43 63.45
C THR A 400 -14.92 18.50 61.93
N GLU A 401 -15.37 19.65 61.42
CA GLU A 401 -15.83 19.79 60.03
C GLU A 401 -14.70 19.77 58.99
N ASN A 402 -13.47 20.18 59.35
CA ASN A 402 -12.29 20.01 58.47
C ASN A 402 -10.93 20.02 59.21
N PRO A 403 -10.70 19.21 60.27
CA PRO A 403 -9.39 19.11 60.90
C PRO A 403 -8.40 18.40 59.96
N ALA A 404 -7.23 19.00 59.76
CA ALA A 404 -6.18 18.49 58.87
C ALA A 404 -4.88 18.27 59.64
N ALA A 405 -4.19 17.17 59.31
CA ALA A 405 -2.90 16.80 59.90
C ALA A 405 -1.85 16.55 58.81
N THR A 406 -0.64 17.06 59.03
CA THR A 406 0.47 16.92 58.08
C THR A 406 1.78 16.62 58.78
N PHE A 407 2.49 15.60 58.31
CA PHE A 407 3.90 15.34 58.60
C PHE A 407 4.77 16.54 58.15
N ASP A 408 5.87 16.78 58.86
CA ASP A 408 6.85 17.82 58.57
C ASP A 408 7.53 17.67 57.20
N ASN A 409 7.75 16.43 56.77
CA ASN A 409 8.31 16.07 55.48
C ASN A 409 7.78 14.69 55.03
N PRO A 410 7.79 14.37 53.72
CA PRO A 410 7.13 13.17 53.20
C PRO A 410 7.99 11.90 53.24
N ASN A 411 9.28 11.97 53.63
CA ASN A 411 10.23 10.86 53.52
C ASN A 411 10.07 9.85 54.66
N VAL A 412 10.78 8.72 54.59
CA VAL A 412 10.78 7.68 55.63
C VAL A 412 11.51 8.13 56.89
N GLY A 413 10.94 7.79 58.05
CA GLY A 413 11.48 8.14 59.36
C GLY A 413 10.55 7.74 60.51
N THR A 414 11.09 7.70 61.73
CA THR A 414 10.39 7.23 62.95
C THR A 414 10.09 8.33 63.98
N GLU A 415 10.51 9.56 63.72
CA GLU A 415 10.44 10.69 64.65
C GLU A 415 9.85 11.96 63.99
N HIS A 416 8.90 11.78 63.06
CA HIS A 416 8.28 12.92 62.37
C HIS A 416 7.41 13.75 63.30
N VAL A 417 7.33 15.05 63.01
CA VAL A 417 6.40 15.97 63.68
C VAL A 417 5.16 16.12 62.82
N ILE A 418 3.99 15.82 63.39
CA ILE A 418 2.70 16.04 62.75
C ILE A 418 2.11 17.35 63.27
N THR A 419 1.84 18.29 62.38
CA THR A 419 1.17 19.56 62.68
C THR A 419 -0.33 19.42 62.46
N TYR A 420 -1.13 19.91 63.41
CA TYR A 420 -2.60 19.84 63.38
C TYR A 420 -3.22 21.23 63.16
N THR A 421 -4.18 21.31 62.24
CA THR A 421 -4.85 22.56 61.81
C THR A 421 -6.36 22.32 61.57
N GLY A 422 -7.14 23.38 61.34
CA GLY A 422 -8.57 23.27 60.97
C GLY A 422 -9.55 23.01 62.13
N PHE A 423 -9.08 23.04 63.38
CA PHE A 423 -9.91 22.95 64.58
C PHE A 423 -10.54 24.31 64.93
N GLY A 424 -11.82 24.31 65.30
CA GLY A 424 -12.56 25.48 65.79
C GLY A 424 -13.42 25.16 67.01
N LEU A 425 -14.25 26.12 67.44
CA LEU A 425 -15.14 26.00 68.60
C LEU A 425 -16.61 26.08 68.18
N SER A 426 -17.49 25.38 68.90
CA SER A 426 -18.94 25.34 68.68
C SER A 426 -19.71 25.24 70.01
N GLY A 427 -21.04 25.41 69.97
CA GLY A 427 -21.90 25.48 71.15
C GLY A 427 -22.27 26.91 71.54
N GLU A 428 -23.23 27.03 72.45
CA GLU A 428 -23.94 28.29 72.77
C GLU A 428 -23.01 29.41 73.26
N LEU A 429 -21.93 29.07 73.97
CA LEU A 429 -20.99 30.05 74.54
C LEU A 429 -19.66 30.13 73.77
N ALA A 430 -19.55 29.52 72.58
CA ALA A 430 -18.29 29.44 71.84
C ALA A 430 -17.67 30.81 71.50
N GLY A 431 -18.49 31.85 71.26
CA GLY A 431 -18.00 33.22 71.01
C GLY A 431 -17.28 33.86 72.20
N ASN A 432 -17.52 33.36 73.42
CA ASN A 432 -16.85 33.82 74.63
C ASN A 432 -15.42 33.26 74.77
N TYR A 433 -14.99 32.41 73.83
CA TYR A 433 -13.73 31.68 73.86
C TYR A 433 -12.96 31.76 72.54
N GLN A 434 -11.65 31.53 72.59
CA GLN A 434 -10.78 31.48 71.41
C GLN A 434 -9.72 30.37 71.58
N LEU A 435 -9.54 29.56 70.53
CA LEU A 435 -8.64 28.41 70.55
C LEU A 435 -7.18 28.83 70.25
N LYS A 436 -6.22 28.27 70.98
CA LYS A 436 -4.78 28.51 70.74
C LYS A 436 -4.26 27.66 69.57
N GLU A 437 -3.81 28.32 68.50
CA GLU A 437 -3.65 27.78 67.14
C GLU A 437 -2.40 26.89 66.87
N THR A 438 -1.91 26.09 67.82
CA THR A 438 -0.80 25.17 67.51
C THR A 438 -0.84 23.89 68.35
N LEU A 439 -1.03 22.77 67.67
CA LEU A 439 -0.90 21.42 68.24
C LEU A 439 0.03 20.57 67.36
N THR A 440 0.85 19.74 68.02
CA THR A 440 1.83 18.86 67.38
C THR A 440 1.79 17.46 68.00
N GLY A 441 1.96 16.43 67.18
CA GLY A 441 2.09 15.03 67.62
C GLY A 441 3.26 14.33 66.91
N ALA A 442 3.47 13.04 67.23
CA ALA A 442 4.52 12.22 66.63
C ALA A 442 3.99 11.36 65.47
N GLY A 443 4.86 11.05 64.49
CA GLY A 443 4.52 10.21 63.34
C GLY A 443 5.66 9.33 62.86
N GLU A 444 5.30 8.27 62.14
CA GLU A 444 6.22 7.33 61.48
C GLU A 444 5.81 7.11 60.02
N ILE A 445 6.75 7.23 59.10
CA ILE A 445 6.59 6.88 57.69
C ILE A 445 7.50 5.69 57.41
N THR A 446 6.93 4.53 57.07
CA THR A 446 7.66 3.30 56.78
C THR A 446 7.99 3.15 55.29
N ALA A 447 9.12 2.50 54.99
CA ALA A 447 9.62 2.38 53.62
C ALA A 447 8.75 1.47 52.76
N LYS A 448 8.29 1.99 51.62
CA LYS A 448 7.33 1.29 50.76
C LYS A 448 7.93 0.07 50.08
N ALA A 449 7.25 -1.05 50.16
CA ALA A 449 7.72 -2.30 49.55
C ALA A 449 7.62 -2.26 48.01
N LEU A 450 8.74 -2.44 47.34
CA LEU A 450 8.82 -2.61 45.88
C LEU A 450 8.87 -4.10 45.52
N THR A 451 8.13 -4.47 44.47
CA THR A 451 8.12 -5.83 43.92
C THR A 451 8.46 -5.79 42.44
N ILE A 452 9.06 -6.86 41.91
CA ILE A 452 9.38 -6.93 40.48
C ILE A 452 8.20 -7.55 39.73
N GLY A 453 7.71 -6.85 38.72
CA GLY A 453 6.69 -7.30 37.79
C GLY A 453 7.27 -8.19 36.68
N ASN A 454 6.54 -8.26 35.57
CA ASN A 454 6.96 -9.04 34.42
C ASN A 454 8.31 -8.54 33.86
N VAL A 455 9.22 -9.48 33.57
CA VAL A 455 10.48 -9.23 32.88
C VAL A 455 10.40 -9.93 31.54
N THR A 456 10.67 -9.20 30.45
CA THR A 456 10.50 -9.70 29.08
C THR A 456 11.71 -9.40 28.21
N LYS A 457 12.00 -10.27 27.24
CA LYS A 457 12.98 -10.04 26.17
C LYS A 457 12.56 -10.71 24.86
N VAL A 458 13.08 -10.25 23.75
CA VAL A 458 13.12 -11.05 22.51
C VAL A 458 14.23 -12.10 22.64
N TYR A 459 14.04 -13.27 22.02
CA TYR A 459 15.05 -14.32 21.98
C TYR A 459 16.39 -13.84 21.36
N ASP A 460 17.50 -14.22 22.01
CA ASP A 460 18.87 -13.84 21.67
C ASP A 460 19.91 -14.94 21.94
N GLY A 461 19.45 -16.19 22.13
CA GLY A 461 20.29 -17.34 22.50
C GLY A 461 20.73 -17.40 23.97
N ASN A 462 20.52 -16.34 24.76
CA ASN A 462 21.10 -16.19 26.11
C ASN A 462 20.03 -16.20 27.23
N THR A 463 20.38 -16.80 28.37
CA THR A 463 19.54 -16.77 29.59
C THR A 463 19.56 -15.42 30.30
N THR A 464 20.42 -14.46 29.95
CA THR A 464 20.52 -13.16 30.63
C THR A 464 19.19 -12.39 30.61
N ALA A 465 18.76 -11.91 31.77
CA ALA A 465 17.60 -11.05 31.96
C ALA A 465 18.05 -9.62 32.32
N ALA A 466 17.32 -8.62 31.83
CA ALA A 466 17.51 -7.23 32.23
C ALA A 466 16.38 -6.81 33.18
N ILE A 467 16.73 -6.44 34.40
CA ILE A 467 15.80 -5.83 35.38
C ILE A 467 16.07 -4.32 35.38
N THR A 468 15.01 -3.54 35.17
CA THR A 468 15.04 -2.08 35.05
C THR A 468 14.05 -1.46 36.04
N LEU A 469 14.08 -0.14 36.21
CA LEU A 469 13.06 0.58 37.00
C LEU A 469 11.64 0.43 36.43
N ASP A 470 11.48 0.11 35.14
CA ASP A 470 10.18 -0.17 34.54
C ASP A 470 9.62 -1.53 34.93
N ASN A 471 10.45 -2.43 35.47
CA ASN A 471 10.01 -3.70 36.02
C ASN A 471 9.63 -3.59 37.51
N LEU A 472 9.78 -2.44 38.17
CA LEU A 472 9.44 -2.28 39.59
C LEU A 472 8.03 -1.73 39.81
N ASN A 473 7.19 -2.52 40.47
CA ASN A 473 5.87 -2.12 40.95
C ASN A 473 5.98 -1.46 42.33
N GLY A 474 5.15 -0.43 42.58
CA GLY A 474 4.99 0.21 43.88
C GLY A 474 5.67 1.58 44.01
N ILE A 475 6.56 1.95 43.07
CA ILE A 475 7.16 3.28 42.99
C ILE A 475 6.04 4.34 42.90
N VAL A 476 6.20 5.46 43.62
CA VAL A 476 5.37 6.66 43.43
C VAL A 476 5.91 7.37 42.18
N ASP A 477 5.09 7.57 41.15
CA ASP A 477 5.54 7.97 39.80
C ASP A 477 6.47 9.20 39.79
N ALA A 478 6.21 10.17 40.67
CA ALA A 478 7.02 11.39 40.82
C ALA A 478 8.47 11.15 41.28
N ASP A 479 8.76 10.03 41.96
CA ASP A 479 10.11 9.66 42.40
C ASP A 479 10.90 8.87 41.34
N LYS A 480 10.25 8.35 40.29
CA LYS A 480 10.85 7.35 39.40
C LYS A 480 12.11 7.84 38.67
N THR A 481 12.24 9.14 38.45
CA THR A 481 13.44 9.79 37.86
C THR A 481 14.54 10.10 38.88
N ALA A 482 14.25 10.01 40.19
CA ALA A 482 15.18 10.19 41.30
C ALA A 482 15.61 8.85 41.94
N LEU A 483 15.34 7.74 41.24
CA LEU A 483 15.75 6.38 41.58
C LEU A 483 16.70 5.82 40.52
N SER A 484 17.52 4.86 40.90
CA SER A 484 18.39 4.08 40.01
C SER A 484 18.57 2.65 40.52
N LEU A 485 18.94 1.72 39.63
CA LEU A 485 19.42 0.40 40.02
C LEU A 485 20.94 0.36 40.00
N GLY A 486 21.54 -0.25 41.02
CA GLY A 486 23.00 -0.36 41.14
C GLY A 486 23.63 -1.26 40.08
N ALA A 487 24.89 -1.01 39.75
CA ALA A 487 25.66 -1.86 38.85
C ALA A 487 26.02 -3.19 39.53
N GLY A 488 25.90 -4.31 38.79
CA GLY A 488 26.25 -5.66 39.29
C GLY A 488 25.06 -6.61 39.51
N VAL A 489 23.82 -6.18 39.20
CA VAL A 489 22.65 -7.09 39.20
C VAL A 489 22.92 -8.28 38.30
N THR A 490 22.83 -9.48 38.86
CA THR A 490 22.86 -10.74 38.10
C THR A 490 21.44 -11.26 38.02
N ALA A 491 20.87 -11.32 36.82
CA ALA A 491 19.53 -11.85 36.60
C ALA A 491 19.50 -12.78 35.36
N ALA A 492 18.86 -13.93 35.49
CA ALA A 492 18.80 -14.94 34.42
C ALA A 492 17.49 -15.72 34.43
N TYR A 493 16.97 -15.99 33.22
CA TYR A 493 15.91 -16.94 32.94
C TYR A 493 16.38 -18.38 33.17
N ASP A 494 15.45 -19.26 33.57
CA ASP A 494 15.66 -20.71 33.70
C ASP A 494 16.18 -21.39 32.42
N THR A 495 15.82 -20.87 31.25
CA THR A 495 16.09 -21.45 29.93
C THR A 495 16.25 -20.33 28.89
N LYS A 496 17.08 -20.54 27.86
CA LYS A 496 17.24 -19.55 26.77
C LYS A 496 15.99 -19.41 25.89
N ASN A 497 15.16 -20.45 25.85
CA ASN A 497 14.14 -20.65 24.81
C ASN A 497 12.98 -19.64 24.88
N ALA A 498 12.21 -19.49 23.79
CA ALA A 498 10.99 -18.69 23.78
C ALA A 498 9.86 -19.30 24.65
N GLY A 499 8.81 -18.52 24.89
CA GLY A 499 7.63 -18.90 25.69
C GLY A 499 7.48 -18.13 27.01
N THR A 500 6.25 -18.17 27.53
CA THR A 500 5.75 -17.47 28.74
C THR A 500 5.87 -18.30 30.02
N GLY A 501 5.74 -17.65 31.19
CA GLY A 501 5.69 -18.34 32.49
C GLY A 501 7.05 -18.84 32.96
N LYS A 502 8.12 -18.15 32.53
CA LYS A 502 9.50 -18.48 32.93
C LYS A 502 9.83 -17.93 34.31
N THR A 503 10.77 -18.61 34.94
CA THR A 503 11.44 -18.16 36.15
C THR A 503 12.65 -17.29 35.78
N VAL A 504 12.66 -16.04 36.21
CA VAL A 504 13.88 -15.22 36.29
C VAL A 504 14.36 -15.23 37.74
N ASN A 505 15.55 -15.76 37.99
CA ASN A 505 16.22 -15.66 39.28
C ASN A 505 17.14 -14.43 39.25
N TYR A 506 17.23 -13.68 40.35
CA TYR A 506 18.06 -12.49 40.44
C TYR A 506 18.78 -12.35 41.80
N SER A 507 19.94 -11.71 41.79
CA SER A 507 20.71 -11.35 42.98
C SER A 507 21.56 -10.09 42.75
N GLY A 508 22.01 -9.46 43.85
CA GLY A 508 22.77 -8.20 43.82
C GLY A 508 21.94 -6.96 43.49
N LEU A 509 20.61 -7.05 43.54
CA LEU A 509 19.71 -5.95 43.24
C LEU A 509 19.83 -4.87 44.34
N THR A 510 20.09 -3.63 43.94
CA THR A 510 20.25 -2.50 44.87
C THR A 510 19.56 -1.27 44.28
N LEU A 511 18.92 -0.48 45.14
CA LEU A 511 18.23 0.76 44.78
C LEU A 511 19.09 1.96 45.22
N GLY A 512 19.28 2.93 44.33
CA GLY A 512 20.05 4.15 44.56
C GLY A 512 19.31 5.41 44.10
N GLY A 513 19.95 6.57 44.26
CA GLY A 513 19.34 7.88 44.04
C GLY A 513 18.68 8.46 45.29
N ASP A 514 18.37 9.75 45.25
CA ASP A 514 17.96 10.56 46.42
C ASP A 514 16.68 10.07 47.09
N LYS A 515 15.86 9.28 46.38
CA LYS A 515 14.61 8.69 46.90
C LYS A 515 14.74 7.24 47.38
N ALA A 516 15.88 6.58 47.23
CA ALA A 516 16.01 5.15 47.53
C ALA A 516 15.69 4.79 48.98
N GLY A 517 16.02 5.66 49.95
CA GLY A 517 15.71 5.46 51.37
C GLY A 517 14.22 5.43 51.71
N ASN A 518 13.34 5.87 50.80
CA ASN A 518 11.90 5.85 50.98
C ASN A 518 11.25 4.49 50.63
N TYR A 519 12.04 3.56 50.10
CA TYR A 519 11.57 2.29 49.56
C TYR A 519 12.37 1.11 50.13
N SER A 520 11.76 -0.08 50.13
CA SER A 520 12.46 -1.34 50.39
C SER A 520 12.35 -2.25 49.16
N LEU A 521 13.47 -2.87 48.78
CA LEU A 521 13.58 -3.74 47.61
C LEU A 521 14.41 -4.97 47.98
N ALA A 522 13.93 -6.17 47.64
CA ALA A 522 14.65 -7.40 47.89
C ALA A 522 15.91 -7.48 47.01
N ALA A 523 17.07 -7.75 47.63
CA ALA A 523 18.34 -7.81 46.91
C ALA A 523 18.52 -9.09 46.07
N GLU A 524 17.70 -10.11 46.33
CA GLU A 524 17.68 -11.39 45.65
C GLU A 524 16.27 -12.00 45.68
N GLY A 525 15.97 -12.89 44.74
CA GLY A 525 14.67 -13.56 44.64
C GLY A 525 14.43 -14.20 43.28
N SER A 526 13.16 -14.51 42.99
CA SER A 526 12.73 -15.04 41.70
C SER A 526 11.36 -14.50 41.25
N ILE A 527 11.13 -14.52 39.94
CA ILE A 527 9.93 -14.01 39.26
C ILE A 527 9.43 -15.12 38.33
N SER A 528 8.23 -15.66 38.55
CA SER A 528 7.72 -16.86 37.85
C SER A 528 6.75 -16.58 36.69
N ASN A 529 6.59 -15.32 36.29
CA ASN A 529 5.67 -14.90 35.22
C ASN A 529 6.38 -14.29 34.00
N ALA A 530 7.70 -14.37 33.94
CA ALA A 530 8.53 -13.76 32.91
C ALA A 530 8.30 -14.39 31.52
N SER A 531 8.71 -13.71 30.44
CA SER A 531 8.59 -14.28 29.09
C SER A 531 9.73 -13.93 28.14
N ILE A 532 10.09 -14.90 27.30
CA ILE A 532 10.97 -14.68 26.15
C ILE A 532 10.08 -14.78 24.91
N THR A 533 9.92 -13.70 24.16
CA THR A 533 9.21 -13.74 22.87
C THR A 533 10.11 -14.37 21.80
N ALA A 534 9.49 -15.15 20.91
CA ALA A 534 10.21 -15.71 19.77
C ALA A 534 10.77 -14.58 18.88
N ARG A 535 11.95 -14.79 18.29
CA ARG A 535 12.54 -13.80 17.39
C ARG A 535 11.91 -13.89 16.00
N ASP A 536 11.44 -12.76 15.49
CA ASP A 536 10.99 -12.65 14.10
C ASP A 536 12.17 -12.84 13.13
N ILE A 537 12.01 -13.78 12.20
CA ILE A 537 12.95 -14.08 11.12
C ILE A 537 12.23 -14.09 9.77
N THR A 538 13.00 -13.91 8.70
CA THR A 538 12.52 -14.00 7.31
C THR A 538 13.22 -15.18 6.62
N ALA A 539 12.55 -15.74 5.63
CA ALA A 539 13.07 -16.74 4.71
C ALA A 539 13.14 -16.19 3.28
N THR A 540 14.16 -16.61 2.53
CA THR A 540 14.31 -16.39 1.08
C THR A 540 14.77 -17.69 0.40
N VAL A 541 14.67 -17.77 -0.93
CA VAL A 541 15.17 -18.92 -1.70
C VAL A 541 16.14 -18.41 -2.77
N ALA A 542 17.44 -18.56 -2.53
CA ALA A 542 18.48 -18.13 -3.46
C ALA A 542 18.80 -19.18 -4.54
N ASP A 543 18.88 -20.46 -4.14
CA ASP A 543 19.12 -21.57 -5.08
C ASP A 543 17.80 -22.04 -5.69
N LEU A 544 17.36 -21.30 -6.71
CA LEU A 544 16.22 -21.63 -7.55
C LEU A 544 16.61 -22.69 -8.59
N SER A 545 17.17 -23.79 -8.10
CA SER A 545 17.84 -24.84 -8.88
C SER A 545 17.05 -25.26 -10.12
N PRO A 546 17.68 -25.35 -11.30
CA PRO A 546 17.00 -25.68 -12.54
C PRO A 546 16.40 -27.07 -12.45
N LYS A 547 15.10 -27.20 -12.75
CA LYS A 547 14.48 -28.52 -12.91
C LYS A 547 14.47 -28.92 -14.38
N THR A 548 14.86 -30.16 -14.68
CA THR A 548 14.58 -30.75 -15.99
C THR A 548 13.09 -30.92 -16.15
N TYR A 549 12.58 -30.67 -17.36
CA TYR A 549 11.17 -30.81 -17.69
C TYR A 549 10.62 -32.21 -17.38
N ASP A 550 9.48 -32.25 -16.69
CA ASP A 550 8.80 -33.43 -16.15
C ASP A 550 7.27 -33.36 -16.30
N GLY A 551 6.76 -32.38 -17.04
CA GLY A 551 5.33 -32.10 -17.21
C GLY A 551 4.65 -31.41 -16.02
N GLN A 552 5.36 -31.09 -14.93
CA GLN A 552 4.77 -30.66 -13.67
C GLN A 552 5.24 -29.26 -13.24
N THR A 553 4.34 -28.45 -12.69
CA THR A 553 4.67 -27.10 -12.18
C THR A 553 5.36 -27.09 -10.82
N ALA A 554 5.21 -28.15 -10.02
CA ALA A 554 5.65 -28.17 -8.63
C ALA A 554 7.18 -28.13 -8.46
N VAL A 555 7.61 -27.51 -7.35
CA VAL A 555 8.98 -27.44 -6.84
C VAL A 555 8.94 -27.68 -5.33
N ASN A 556 9.46 -28.82 -4.87
CA ASN A 556 9.34 -29.26 -3.49
C ASN A 556 10.71 -29.35 -2.80
N ASN A 557 10.73 -29.15 -1.48
CA ASN A 557 11.87 -29.43 -0.59
C ASN A 557 13.16 -28.64 -0.92
N VAL A 558 13.04 -27.38 -1.33
CA VAL A 558 14.20 -26.49 -1.52
C VAL A 558 14.63 -25.93 -0.17
N THR A 559 15.92 -25.85 0.11
CA THR A 559 16.44 -25.18 1.33
C THR A 559 16.18 -23.68 1.24
N ALA A 560 15.52 -23.12 2.25
CA ALA A 560 15.35 -21.68 2.38
C ALA A 560 16.46 -21.09 3.26
N ILE A 561 16.98 -19.93 2.86
CA ILE A 561 17.94 -19.15 3.64
C ILE A 561 17.16 -18.32 4.65
N LEU A 562 17.49 -18.49 5.94
CA LEU A 562 16.95 -17.69 7.03
C LEU A 562 17.85 -16.48 7.31
N ASP A 563 17.24 -15.35 7.64
CA ASP A 563 17.91 -14.12 8.07
C ASP A 563 17.48 -13.75 9.51
N ASN A 564 18.26 -12.93 10.20
CA ASN A 564 18.12 -12.53 11.61
C ASN A 564 18.22 -13.67 12.66
N THR A 565 18.70 -14.87 12.28
CA THR A 565 18.98 -15.97 13.22
C THR A 565 20.09 -15.62 14.22
N VAL A 566 20.07 -16.25 15.40
CA VAL A 566 21.20 -16.22 16.36
C VAL A 566 22.28 -17.21 15.91
N GLU A 567 23.55 -16.80 16.01
CA GLU A 567 24.69 -17.66 15.66
C GLU A 567 24.78 -18.89 16.59
N GLY A 568 24.95 -20.07 16.00
CA GLY A 568 25.11 -21.34 16.72
C GLY A 568 23.82 -22.12 17.02
N ASP A 569 22.64 -21.56 16.75
CA ASP A 569 21.36 -22.28 16.91
C ASP A 569 21.14 -23.36 15.87
N ALA A 570 20.53 -24.47 16.29
CA ALA A 570 20.15 -25.57 15.41
C ALA A 570 18.77 -25.31 14.78
N ILE A 571 18.73 -24.43 13.78
CA ILE A 571 17.54 -24.11 12.97
C ILE A 571 17.82 -24.22 11.47
N SER A 572 16.84 -24.69 10.70
CA SER A 572 16.83 -24.68 9.24
C SER A 572 15.41 -24.47 8.71
N ALA A 573 15.26 -24.22 7.41
CA ALA A 573 13.96 -24.09 6.76
C ALA A 573 13.93 -24.78 5.39
N THR A 574 12.80 -25.39 5.07
CA THR A 574 12.48 -25.86 3.73
C THR A 574 11.32 -25.06 3.14
N ALA A 575 11.30 -24.94 1.82
CA ALA A 575 10.25 -24.27 1.06
C ALA A 575 9.69 -25.19 -0.05
N SER A 576 8.40 -25.05 -0.33
CA SER A 576 7.75 -25.62 -1.51
C SER A 576 6.87 -24.58 -2.21
N GLY A 577 6.64 -24.82 -3.50
CA GLY A 577 6.03 -23.86 -4.41
C GLY A 577 5.84 -24.42 -5.81
N SER A 578 5.60 -23.53 -6.78
CA SER A 578 5.43 -23.91 -8.18
C SER A 578 5.86 -22.83 -9.18
N TYR A 579 6.25 -23.28 -10.36
CA TYR A 579 6.31 -22.49 -11.59
C TYR A 579 4.90 -22.10 -12.05
N ALA A 580 4.76 -20.95 -12.71
CA ALA A 580 3.48 -20.50 -13.28
C ALA A 580 2.89 -21.45 -14.35
N ASP A 581 3.75 -22.17 -15.08
CA ASP A 581 3.38 -23.15 -16.11
C ASP A 581 4.47 -24.23 -16.25
N LYS A 582 4.13 -25.38 -16.87
CA LYS A 582 5.04 -26.55 -16.95
C LYS A 582 6.20 -26.39 -17.94
N ASN A 583 6.16 -25.42 -18.85
CA ASN A 583 6.98 -25.44 -20.06
C ASN A 583 8.43 -25.02 -19.82
N ALA A 584 9.36 -25.52 -20.65
CA ALA A 584 10.77 -25.14 -20.57
C ALA A 584 11.00 -23.63 -20.80
N GLY A 585 12.05 -23.08 -20.19
CA GLY A 585 12.44 -21.67 -20.32
C GLY A 585 13.25 -21.14 -19.14
N THR A 586 13.98 -20.05 -19.37
CA THR A 586 14.70 -19.27 -18.35
C THR A 586 13.81 -18.19 -17.73
N ASP A 587 14.27 -17.58 -16.63
CA ASP A 587 13.61 -16.43 -15.96
C ASP A 587 12.15 -16.67 -15.52
N LYS A 588 11.69 -17.93 -15.48
CA LYS A 588 10.31 -18.27 -15.15
C LYS A 588 10.03 -17.96 -13.68
N ALA A 589 8.90 -17.33 -13.41
CA ALA A 589 8.46 -17.08 -12.04
C ALA A 589 8.17 -18.39 -11.30
N VAL A 590 8.80 -18.56 -10.14
CA VAL A 590 8.50 -19.60 -9.14
C VAL A 590 8.00 -18.91 -7.89
N THR A 591 6.83 -19.31 -7.39
CA THR A 591 6.28 -18.80 -6.13
C THR A 591 6.28 -19.90 -5.08
N TYR A 592 7.00 -19.66 -4.00
CA TYR A 592 6.99 -20.46 -2.78
C TYR A 592 5.98 -19.87 -1.81
N ASN A 593 5.06 -20.69 -1.33
CA ASN A 593 3.93 -20.29 -0.47
C ASN A 593 3.76 -21.20 0.75
N SER A 594 4.69 -22.13 0.95
CA SER A 594 4.79 -22.97 2.14
C SER A 594 6.24 -23.02 2.59
N PHE A 595 6.49 -22.58 3.81
CA PHE A 595 7.79 -22.63 4.47
C PHE A 595 7.66 -23.40 5.78
N THR A 596 8.60 -24.29 6.07
CA THR A 596 8.60 -25.13 7.29
C THR A 596 9.91 -24.97 8.03
N LEU A 597 9.87 -24.41 9.25
CA LEU A 597 11.01 -24.40 10.16
C LEU A 597 11.29 -25.79 10.73
N SER A 598 12.56 -26.13 10.85
CA SER A 598 13.08 -27.41 11.33
C SER A 598 14.29 -27.19 12.26
N GLY A 599 14.67 -28.23 13.01
CA GLY A 599 15.76 -28.16 13.99
C GLY A 599 15.28 -28.07 15.45
N ALA A 600 16.22 -28.04 16.38
CA ALA A 600 15.96 -28.09 17.83
C ALA A 600 15.57 -26.72 18.40
N ASP A 601 16.11 -25.64 17.85
CA ASP A 601 15.83 -24.27 18.29
C ASP A 601 14.63 -23.63 17.57
N LYS A 602 13.95 -24.35 16.67
CA LYS A 602 12.91 -23.79 15.78
C LYS A 602 11.80 -23.00 16.49
N ASP A 603 11.40 -23.42 17.69
CA ASP A 603 10.31 -22.81 18.46
C ASP A 603 10.73 -21.52 19.19
N ASN A 604 12.02 -21.16 19.09
CA ASN A 604 12.56 -19.87 19.54
C ASN A 604 12.32 -18.74 18.52
N TYR A 605 11.76 -19.07 17.36
CA TYR A 605 11.66 -18.19 16.20
C TYR A 605 10.24 -18.13 15.63
N ASN A 606 9.90 -16.97 15.05
CA ASN A 606 8.66 -16.74 14.33
C ASN A 606 8.99 -16.43 12.87
N LEU A 607 8.57 -17.30 11.93
CA LEU A 607 8.83 -17.08 10.51
C LEU A 607 7.77 -16.16 9.91
N THR A 608 8.19 -14.95 9.54
CA THR A 608 7.32 -13.90 8.99
C THR A 608 7.10 -14.01 7.47
N THR A 609 7.97 -14.71 6.73
CA THR A 609 7.79 -14.95 5.29
C THR A 609 6.64 -15.93 5.04
N THR A 610 5.51 -15.43 4.56
CA THR A 610 4.37 -16.24 4.09
C THR A 610 4.47 -16.62 2.61
N SER A 611 5.22 -15.85 1.80
CA SER A 611 5.50 -16.18 0.40
C SER A 611 6.78 -15.52 -0.11
N TYR A 612 7.38 -16.13 -1.14
CA TYR A 612 8.55 -15.62 -1.86
C TYR A 612 8.40 -15.96 -3.34
N THR A 613 8.57 -14.97 -4.22
CA THR A 613 8.59 -15.19 -5.68
C THR A 613 9.96 -14.88 -6.23
N GLY A 614 10.56 -15.85 -6.93
CA GLY A 614 11.86 -15.74 -7.57
C GLY A 614 11.83 -16.13 -9.04
N LYS A 615 12.99 -16.09 -9.70
CA LYS A 615 13.20 -16.52 -11.09
C LYS A 615 13.96 -17.85 -11.14
N GLY A 616 13.26 -18.93 -11.46
CA GLY A 616 13.87 -20.23 -11.74
C GLY A 616 14.06 -20.48 -13.24
N SER A 617 14.41 -21.71 -13.59
CA SER A 617 14.36 -22.18 -14.98
C SER A 617 13.93 -23.64 -15.06
N ILE A 618 13.16 -23.96 -16.10
CA ILE A 618 12.86 -25.34 -16.48
C ILE A 618 13.72 -25.64 -17.70
N THR A 619 14.69 -26.54 -17.57
CA THR A 619 15.50 -27.00 -18.70
C THR A 619 14.70 -27.99 -19.55
N ALA A 620 14.79 -27.85 -20.88
CA ALA A 620 14.16 -28.79 -21.80
C ALA A 620 14.70 -30.21 -21.56
N ARG A 621 13.84 -31.23 -21.64
CA ARG A 621 14.26 -32.62 -21.43
C ARG A 621 14.96 -33.16 -22.67
N ASP A 622 16.16 -33.70 -22.50
CA ASP A 622 16.85 -34.44 -23.54
C ASP A 622 16.09 -35.72 -23.92
N ILE A 623 15.79 -35.86 -25.21
CA ILE A 623 15.16 -37.03 -25.82
C ILE A 623 15.97 -37.52 -27.02
N THR A 624 15.76 -38.77 -27.40
CA THR A 624 16.34 -39.39 -28.60
C THR A 624 15.24 -39.87 -29.53
N ALA A 625 15.45 -39.69 -30.82
CA ALA A 625 14.66 -40.28 -31.89
C ALA A 625 15.35 -41.56 -32.41
N THR A 626 14.54 -42.55 -32.77
CA THR A 626 14.92 -43.69 -33.61
C THR A 626 13.96 -43.76 -34.81
N VAL A 627 14.40 -44.35 -35.92
CA VAL A 627 13.56 -44.62 -37.08
C VAL A 627 13.42 -46.13 -37.23
N ALA A 628 12.26 -46.61 -37.68
CA ALA A 628 12.10 -48.02 -38.05
C ALA A 628 12.90 -48.31 -39.34
N ASP A 629 13.18 -49.60 -39.60
CA ASP A 629 13.66 -50.02 -40.91
C ASP A 629 12.58 -49.73 -41.98
N LEU A 630 13.05 -49.40 -43.19
CA LEU A 630 12.26 -48.81 -44.25
C LEU A 630 11.70 -49.86 -45.22
N ASP A 631 10.39 -49.79 -45.46
CA ASP A 631 9.69 -50.53 -46.52
C ASP A 631 10.35 -50.32 -47.90
N ALA A 632 10.31 -51.35 -48.74
CA ALA A 632 10.98 -51.35 -50.04
C ALA A 632 10.46 -50.22 -50.97
N LYS A 633 11.36 -49.38 -51.48
CA LYS A 633 11.04 -48.47 -52.60
C LYS A 633 11.36 -49.15 -53.93
N THR A 634 10.53 -48.96 -54.96
CA THR A 634 10.93 -49.30 -56.33
C THR A 634 11.99 -48.30 -56.82
N TYR A 635 12.91 -48.76 -57.66
CA TYR A 635 13.94 -47.92 -58.26
C TYR A 635 13.35 -46.73 -59.06
N ASP A 636 13.86 -45.54 -58.77
CA ASP A 636 13.39 -44.24 -59.26
C ASP A 636 14.53 -43.28 -59.63
N GLY A 637 15.77 -43.78 -59.69
CA GLY A 637 16.98 -42.99 -59.93
C GLY A 637 17.49 -42.18 -58.73
N GLN A 638 16.79 -42.16 -57.59
CA GLN A 638 17.06 -41.22 -56.48
C GLN A 638 17.47 -41.91 -55.18
N THR A 639 18.50 -41.35 -54.52
CA THR A 639 18.95 -41.78 -53.18
C THR A 639 18.01 -41.36 -52.06
N ALA A 640 17.21 -40.32 -52.27
CA ALA A 640 16.36 -39.72 -51.23
C ALA A 640 15.23 -40.65 -50.75
N VAL A 641 14.85 -40.43 -49.49
CA VAL A 641 13.78 -41.12 -48.77
C VAL A 641 12.74 -40.08 -48.30
N ASN A 642 11.46 -40.43 -48.40
CA ASN A 642 10.35 -39.58 -47.93
C ASN A 642 10.40 -39.34 -46.40
N ASN A 643 9.74 -38.29 -45.92
CA ASN A 643 9.64 -38.03 -44.49
C ASN A 643 8.88 -39.17 -43.77
N ILE A 644 9.53 -39.82 -42.82
CA ILE A 644 8.99 -40.97 -42.05
C ILE A 644 8.80 -40.57 -40.60
N ALA A 645 7.81 -41.15 -39.92
CA ALA A 645 7.60 -40.93 -38.48
C ALA A 645 8.76 -41.54 -37.66
N ALA A 646 9.33 -40.75 -36.76
CA ALA A 646 10.40 -41.19 -35.87
C ALA A 646 9.87 -41.41 -34.44
N THR A 647 10.26 -42.54 -33.84
CA THR A 647 9.88 -42.90 -32.47
C THR A 647 10.70 -42.09 -31.49
N LEU A 648 10.04 -41.32 -30.63
CA LEU A 648 10.67 -40.55 -29.55
C LEU A 648 10.76 -41.36 -28.26
N ASN A 649 11.92 -41.29 -27.62
CA ASN A 649 12.23 -41.98 -26.36
C ASN A 649 12.44 -40.94 -25.24
N ASN A 650 12.18 -41.31 -23.99
CA ASN A 650 12.26 -40.44 -22.79
C ASN A 650 11.25 -39.27 -22.73
N THR A 651 10.18 -39.30 -23.54
CA THR A 651 9.05 -38.36 -23.44
C THR A 651 8.31 -38.47 -22.10
N VAL A 652 7.57 -37.42 -21.73
CA VAL A 652 6.59 -37.44 -20.64
C VAL A 652 5.25 -37.93 -21.20
N GLU A 653 4.56 -38.79 -20.45
CA GLU A 653 3.26 -39.33 -20.85
C GLU A 653 2.19 -38.22 -20.94
N GLY A 654 1.39 -38.25 -22.01
CA GLY A 654 0.31 -37.28 -22.25
C GLY A 654 0.71 -35.98 -22.97
N ASP A 655 2.00 -35.72 -23.19
CA ASP A 655 2.45 -34.56 -23.97
C ASP A 655 2.19 -34.70 -25.47
N ALA A 656 1.75 -33.62 -26.11
CA ALA A 656 1.52 -33.55 -27.54
C ALA A 656 2.82 -33.25 -28.30
N ILE A 657 3.65 -34.28 -28.49
CA ILE A 657 4.90 -34.23 -29.25
C ILE A 657 5.02 -35.40 -30.26
N SER A 658 5.58 -35.12 -31.44
CA SER A 658 5.91 -36.11 -32.46
C SER A 658 7.18 -35.71 -33.23
N ALA A 659 7.75 -36.63 -34.02
CA ALA A 659 8.91 -36.36 -34.85
C ALA A 659 8.80 -36.97 -36.24
N THR A 660 9.38 -36.30 -37.23
CA THR A 660 9.64 -36.86 -38.56
C THR A 660 11.12 -36.84 -38.89
N ALA A 661 11.63 -37.91 -39.49
CA ALA A 661 12.98 -38.03 -39.99
C ALA A 661 13.01 -37.98 -41.53
N SER A 662 14.08 -37.44 -42.10
CA SER A 662 14.40 -37.56 -43.53
C SER A 662 15.88 -37.90 -43.73
N GLY A 663 16.20 -38.47 -44.88
CA GLY A 663 17.48 -39.10 -45.13
C GLY A 663 17.62 -39.65 -46.54
N SER A 664 18.69 -40.42 -46.76
CA SER A 664 18.99 -41.02 -48.06
C SER A 664 19.74 -42.35 -47.94
N TYR A 665 19.54 -43.22 -48.92
CA TYR A 665 20.43 -44.34 -49.21
C TYR A 665 21.83 -43.83 -49.63
N ALA A 666 22.86 -44.63 -49.39
CA ALA A 666 24.24 -44.32 -49.80
C ALA A 666 24.40 -44.18 -51.33
N ASP A 667 23.59 -44.91 -52.10
CA ASP A 667 23.58 -44.92 -53.57
C ASP A 667 22.18 -45.28 -54.10
N LYS A 668 21.89 -44.94 -55.37
CA LYS A 668 20.56 -45.12 -55.97
C LYS A 668 20.19 -46.59 -56.29
N ASN A 669 21.17 -47.50 -56.29
CA ASN A 669 21.03 -48.79 -56.99
C ASN A 669 20.18 -49.81 -56.24
N ALA A 670 19.58 -50.74 -56.97
CA ALA A 670 18.77 -51.81 -56.41
C ALA A 670 19.58 -52.70 -55.43
N GLY A 671 18.90 -53.25 -54.41
CA GLY A 671 19.49 -54.12 -53.41
C GLY A 671 18.71 -54.17 -52.09
N THR A 672 18.91 -55.25 -51.34
CA THR A 672 18.40 -55.45 -49.97
C THR A 672 19.41 -54.96 -48.92
N ASP A 673 18.96 -54.78 -47.68
CA ASP A 673 19.81 -54.40 -46.53
C ASP A 673 20.66 -53.12 -46.74
N LYS A 674 20.25 -52.23 -47.65
CA LYS A 674 20.97 -50.98 -47.93
C LYS A 674 20.86 -50.04 -46.72
N GLU A 675 21.97 -49.42 -46.35
CA GLU A 675 22.00 -48.41 -45.30
C GLU A 675 21.28 -47.13 -45.74
N VAL A 676 20.40 -46.63 -44.86
CA VAL A 676 19.73 -45.33 -44.98
C VAL A 676 20.22 -44.44 -43.85
N THR A 677 20.85 -43.33 -44.20
CA THR A 677 21.28 -42.32 -43.23
C THR A 677 20.21 -41.24 -43.08
N TYR A 678 19.58 -41.18 -41.91
CA TYR A 678 18.72 -40.10 -41.49
C TYR A 678 19.57 -39.04 -40.77
N ASN A 679 19.65 -37.84 -41.33
CA ASN A 679 20.47 -36.73 -40.84
C ASN A 679 19.67 -35.45 -40.55
N SER A 680 18.34 -35.52 -40.68
CA SER A 680 17.43 -34.43 -40.35
C SER A 680 16.23 -34.98 -39.59
N PHE A 681 16.01 -34.45 -38.38
CA PHE A 681 14.87 -34.78 -37.53
C PHE A 681 14.14 -33.50 -37.16
N THR A 682 12.82 -33.48 -37.29
CA THR A 682 11.98 -32.31 -36.98
C THR A 682 10.96 -32.66 -35.91
N LEU A 683 11.04 -32.00 -34.74
CA LEU A 683 10.00 -32.07 -33.71
C LEU A 683 8.76 -31.25 -34.09
N SER A 684 7.60 -31.83 -33.84
CA SER A 684 6.26 -31.28 -34.07
C SER A 684 5.36 -31.50 -32.85
N GLY A 685 4.19 -30.85 -32.83
CA GLY A 685 3.28 -30.83 -31.69
C GLY A 685 3.41 -29.58 -30.81
N ALA A 686 2.53 -29.45 -29.81
CA ALA A 686 2.44 -28.27 -28.94
C ALA A 686 3.56 -28.24 -27.88
N ASP A 687 3.87 -29.40 -27.29
CA ASP A 687 4.84 -29.52 -26.20
C ASP A 687 6.30 -29.56 -26.69
N LYS A 688 6.54 -29.46 -28.01
CA LYS A 688 7.88 -29.63 -28.59
C LYS A 688 8.95 -28.68 -28.07
N GLY A 689 8.57 -27.51 -27.55
CA GLY A 689 9.50 -26.55 -26.92
C GLY A 689 10.03 -27.02 -25.56
N ASN A 690 9.43 -28.06 -24.97
CA ASN A 690 9.80 -28.61 -23.67
C ASN A 690 10.92 -29.67 -23.75
N TYR A 691 11.40 -29.95 -24.97
CA TYR A 691 12.29 -31.06 -25.27
C TYR A 691 13.47 -30.64 -26.14
N ASN A 692 14.61 -31.26 -25.91
CA ASN A 692 15.81 -31.12 -26.72
C ASN A 692 16.08 -32.45 -27.44
N LEU A 693 16.03 -32.47 -28.78
CA LEU A 693 16.32 -33.68 -29.54
C LEU A 693 17.81 -33.84 -29.74
N THR A 694 18.38 -34.83 -29.06
CA THR A 694 19.83 -35.12 -29.08
C THR A 694 20.27 -36.01 -30.24
N THR A 695 19.34 -36.70 -30.92
CA THR A 695 19.64 -37.47 -32.15
C THR A 695 19.90 -36.51 -33.32
N THR A 696 21.17 -36.34 -33.69
CA THR A 696 21.58 -35.60 -34.89
C THR A 696 21.66 -36.47 -36.15
N SER A 697 21.90 -37.78 -35.98
CA SER A 697 21.80 -38.77 -37.06
C SER A 697 21.37 -40.15 -36.55
N TYR A 698 20.83 -40.97 -37.45
CA TYR A 698 20.49 -42.37 -37.22
C TYR A 698 20.71 -43.15 -38.51
N THR A 699 21.27 -44.36 -38.44
CA THR A 699 21.34 -45.29 -39.57
C THR A 699 20.33 -46.42 -39.37
N GLY A 700 19.46 -46.59 -40.36
CA GLY A 700 18.53 -47.72 -40.46
C GLY A 700 18.80 -48.51 -41.73
N LYS A 701 18.08 -49.62 -41.94
CA LYS A 701 18.09 -50.37 -43.19
C LYS A 701 16.89 -50.03 -44.06
N GLY A 702 17.02 -50.27 -45.35
CA GLY A 702 15.92 -50.32 -46.31
C GLY A 702 16.25 -51.21 -47.49
N SER A 703 15.40 -51.19 -48.51
CA SER A 703 15.67 -51.86 -49.78
C SER A 703 15.17 -51.05 -50.97
N ILE A 704 15.89 -51.17 -52.08
CA ILE A 704 15.51 -50.63 -53.37
C ILE A 704 15.24 -51.83 -54.29
N THR A 705 13.98 -52.07 -54.63
CA THR A 705 13.58 -53.12 -55.58
C THR A 705 13.90 -52.65 -57.00
N ALA A 706 14.51 -53.53 -57.80
CA ALA A 706 14.75 -53.27 -59.22
C ALA A 706 13.42 -52.94 -59.94
N ARG A 707 13.45 -52.01 -60.90
CA ARG A 707 12.25 -51.62 -61.66
C ARG A 707 11.96 -52.62 -62.77
N ASP A 708 10.74 -53.13 -62.83
CA ASP A 708 10.27 -53.94 -63.96
C ASP A 708 10.22 -53.10 -65.25
N ILE A 709 10.87 -53.60 -66.30
CA ILE A 709 10.88 -53.02 -67.66
C ILE A 709 10.52 -54.09 -68.68
N THR A 710 10.12 -53.64 -69.87
CA THR A 710 9.88 -54.50 -71.03
C THR A 710 10.83 -54.14 -72.17
N ALA A 711 11.01 -55.08 -73.10
CA ALA A 711 11.77 -54.91 -74.33
C ALA A 711 10.91 -55.23 -75.56
N THR A 712 11.16 -54.54 -76.67
CA THR A 712 10.57 -54.79 -78.00
C THR A 712 11.64 -54.65 -79.10
N VAL A 713 11.36 -55.14 -80.31
CA VAL A 713 12.25 -55.00 -81.48
C VAL A 713 11.50 -54.27 -82.59
N ALA A 714 11.98 -53.09 -82.98
CA ALA A 714 11.41 -52.32 -84.11
C ALA A 714 12.11 -52.68 -85.43
N ASP A 715 13.44 -52.62 -85.46
CA ASP A 715 14.26 -52.97 -86.62
C ASP A 715 14.41 -54.50 -86.69
N LEU A 716 13.44 -55.12 -87.34
CA LEU A 716 13.41 -56.57 -87.58
C LEU A 716 14.44 -56.95 -88.65
N ASP A 717 15.14 -58.06 -88.44
CA ASP A 717 16.32 -58.43 -89.24
C ASP A 717 16.05 -58.51 -90.76
N ALA A 718 17.07 -58.14 -91.53
CA ALA A 718 17.06 -58.22 -92.99
C ALA A 718 18.45 -58.68 -93.46
N LYS A 719 18.52 -59.87 -94.04
CA LYS A 719 19.80 -60.46 -94.49
C LYS A 719 19.71 -61.02 -95.92
N THR A 720 20.87 -61.17 -96.56
CA THR A 720 20.97 -61.95 -97.81
C THR A 720 21.05 -63.44 -97.47
N TYR A 721 20.47 -64.28 -98.33
CA TYR A 721 20.46 -65.72 -98.18
C TYR A 721 21.86 -66.32 -97.99
N ASP A 722 22.00 -67.06 -96.89
CA ASP A 722 23.26 -67.60 -96.34
C ASP A 722 23.17 -69.09 -95.95
N GLY A 723 22.00 -69.71 -96.13
CA GLY A 723 21.71 -71.10 -95.74
C GLY A 723 21.30 -71.30 -94.27
N GLN A 724 21.21 -70.24 -93.45
CA GLN A 724 21.02 -70.35 -91.99
C GLN A 724 19.72 -69.70 -91.51
N THR A 725 19.14 -70.19 -90.40
CA THR A 725 17.94 -69.61 -89.77
C THR A 725 18.23 -68.50 -88.75
N ALA A 726 19.45 -68.38 -88.23
CA ALA A 726 19.80 -67.34 -87.27
C ALA A 726 19.65 -65.92 -87.86
N VAL A 727 19.22 -64.97 -87.02
CA VAL A 727 19.17 -63.53 -87.35
C VAL A 727 20.41 -62.81 -86.83
N ASN A 728 20.70 -61.61 -87.35
CA ASN A 728 21.68 -60.74 -86.73
C ASN A 728 21.18 -60.25 -85.36
N ASN A 729 22.09 -60.04 -84.40
CA ASN A 729 21.73 -59.43 -83.12
C ASN A 729 21.29 -57.98 -83.35
N VAL A 730 20.12 -57.62 -82.83
CA VAL A 730 19.53 -56.27 -82.98
C VAL A 730 19.44 -55.56 -81.63
N THR A 731 19.41 -54.22 -81.65
CA THR A 731 19.14 -53.43 -80.45
C THR A 731 17.65 -53.52 -80.12
N ALA A 732 17.32 -53.83 -78.87
CA ALA A 732 15.95 -53.83 -78.38
C ALA A 732 15.61 -52.47 -77.73
N ILE A 733 14.40 -51.98 -77.98
CA ILE A 733 13.85 -50.78 -77.36
C ILE A 733 13.32 -51.17 -75.98
N LEU A 734 13.79 -50.48 -74.94
CA LEU A 734 13.33 -50.64 -73.57
C LEU A 734 12.24 -49.61 -73.22
N ASP A 735 11.26 -50.02 -72.44
CA ASP A 735 10.18 -49.18 -71.91
C ASP A 735 10.19 -49.17 -70.36
N ASN A 736 9.60 -48.13 -69.74
CA ASN A 736 9.58 -47.85 -68.30
C ASN A 736 10.96 -47.55 -67.65
N THR A 737 12.00 -47.27 -68.43
CA THR A 737 13.32 -46.83 -67.93
C THR A 737 13.24 -45.45 -67.25
N VAL A 738 14.15 -45.18 -66.31
CA VAL A 738 14.37 -43.83 -65.74
C VAL A 738 15.22 -43.00 -66.72
N GLU A 739 14.87 -41.73 -66.91
CA GLU A 739 15.59 -40.82 -67.79
C GLU A 739 17.02 -40.57 -67.29
N GLY A 740 18.01 -40.68 -68.19
CA GLY A 740 19.43 -40.44 -67.90
C GLY A 740 20.24 -41.67 -67.48
N ASP A 741 19.61 -42.83 -67.28
CA ASP A 741 20.30 -44.07 -66.92
C ASP A 741 21.07 -44.69 -68.10
N ALA A 742 22.24 -45.24 -67.81
CA ALA A 742 23.09 -45.94 -68.77
C ALA A 742 22.67 -47.41 -68.89
N ILE A 743 21.57 -47.67 -69.59
CA ILE A 743 21.03 -49.00 -69.90
C ILE A 743 20.69 -49.16 -71.39
N SER A 744 20.94 -50.34 -71.95
CA SER A 744 20.50 -50.75 -73.29
C SER A 744 20.31 -52.27 -73.35
N ALA A 745 19.61 -52.77 -74.38
CA ALA A 745 19.38 -54.20 -74.56
C ALA A 745 19.70 -54.67 -75.98
N THR A 746 20.20 -55.90 -76.09
CA THR A 746 20.32 -56.62 -77.37
C THR A 746 19.40 -57.84 -77.38
N ALA A 747 18.82 -58.11 -78.55
CA ALA A 747 17.95 -59.26 -78.80
C ALA A 747 18.57 -60.19 -79.84
N SER A 748 18.43 -61.50 -79.63
CA SER A 748 18.82 -62.53 -80.60
C SER A 748 17.73 -63.59 -80.76
N GLY A 749 17.77 -64.33 -81.87
CA GLY A 749 16.68 -65.19 -82.30
C GLY A 749 16.91 -65.90 -83.64
N SER A 750 15.82 -66.34 -84.28
CA SER A 750 15.88 -67.02 -85.58
C SER A 750 14.59 -66.85 -86.40
N TYR A 751 14.75 -66.90 -87.72
CA TYR A 751 13.67 -67.18 -88.67
C TYR A 751 13.13 -68.61 -88.48
N ALA A 752 11.89 -68.82 -88.92
CA ALA A 752 11.28 -70.16 -88.97
C ALA A 752 12.00 -71.13 -89.96
N ASP A 753 12.59 -70.61 -91.04
CA ASP A 753 13.26 -71.40 -92.08
C ASP A 753 14.33 -70.57 -92.84
N LYS A 754 15.25 -71.24 -93.55
CA LYS A 754 16.41 -70.60 -94.22
C LYS A 754 16.06 -69.82 -95.50
N ASN A 755 14.89 -70.04 -96.10
CA ASN A 755 14.64 -69.69 -97.50
C ASN A 755 14.37 -68.19 -97.71
N ALA A 756 14.62 -67.70 -98.91
CA ALA A 756 14.33 -66.31 -99.28
C ALA A 756 12.83 -65.96 -99.17
N GLY A 757 12.53 -64.70 -98.84
CA GLY A 757 11.17 -64.19 -98.71
C GLY A 757 11.09 -62.91 -97.85
N THR A 758 10.03 -62.14 -98.06
CA THR A 758 9.60 -61.03 -97.19
C THR A 758 8.67 -61.53 -96.09
N ASP A 759 8.38 -60.69 -95.09
CA ASP A 759 7.42 -60.98 -94.01
C ASP A 759 7.70 -62.28 -93.20
N LYS A 760 8.94 -62.80 -93.23
CA LYS A 760 9.29 -64.08 -92.60
C LYS A 760 9.19 -63.98 -91.09
N ALA A 761 8.44 -64.88 -90.48
CA ALA A 761 8.33 -64.97 -89.03
C ALA A 761 9.71 -65.15 -88.39
N VAL A 762 10.04 -64.24 -87.46
CA VAL A 762 11.24 -64.27 -86.61
C VAL A 762 10.81 -64.25 -85.15
N THR A 763 11.44 -65.10 -84.34
CA THR A 763 11.24 -65.12 -82.88
C THR A 763 12.55 -64.75 -82.20
N TYR A 764 12.53 -63.65 -81.45
CA TYR A 764 13.58 -63.27 -80.51
C TYR A 764 13.25 -63.88 -79.16
N ASN A 765 14.11 -64.77 -78.66
CA ASN A 765 13.89 -65.55 -77.43
C ASN A 765 15.01 -65.37 -76.40
N SER A 766 15.94 -64.44 -76.65
CA SER A 766 16.99 -64.04 -75.73
C SER A 766 17.13 -62.52 -75.80
N PHE A 767 17.04 -61.89 -74.63
CA PHE A 767 17.28 -60.47 -74.43
C PHE A 767 18.35 -60.30 -73.36
N THR A 768 19.36 -59.47 -73.62
CA THR A 768 20.46 -59.21 -72.67
C THR A 768 20.53 -57.73 -72.35
N LEU A 769 20.31 -57.36 -71.07
CA LEU A 769 20.56 -56.01 -70.58
C LEU A 769 22.07 -55.73 -70.47
N SER A 770 22.47 -54.52 -70.81
CA SER A 770 23.85 -54.04 -70.75
C SER A 770 23.89 -52.54 -70.38
N GLY A 771 25.07 -52.06 -69.97
CA GLY A 771 25.24 -50.72 -69.40
C GLY A 771 25.53 -50.75 -67.89
N ALA A 772 25.75 -49.58 -67.30
CA ALA A 772 26.14 -49.44 -65.90
C ALA A 772 24.94 -49.59 -64.93
N ASP A 773 23.76 -49.15 -65.35
CA ASP A 773 22.55 -49.18 -64.53
C ASP A 773 21.75 -50.48 -64.66
N LYS A 774 22.22 -51.46 -65.46
CA LYS A 774 21.44 -52.66 -65.84
C LYS A 774 20.85 -53.45 -64.68
N ASP A 775 21.54 -53.50 -63.53
CA ASP A 775 21.14 -54.30 -62.36
C ASP A 775 20.09 -53.57 -61.48
N ASN A 776 19.76 -52.32 -61.83
CA ASN A 776 18.65 -51.57 -61.26
C ASN A 776 17.28 -51.95 -61.85
N TYR A 777 17.28 -52.84 -62.84
CA TYR A 777 16.12 -53.18 -63.65
C TYR A 777 15.91 -54.69 -63.76
N ASN A 778 14.64 -55.08 -63.83
CA ASN A 778 14.22 -56.45 -64.08
C ASN A 778 13.56 -56.53 -65.46
N LEU A 779 14.18 -57.21 -66.42
CA LEU A 779 13.60 -57.36 -67.76
C LEU A 779 12.55 -58.48 -67.77
N THR A 780 11.29 -58.10 -67.91
CA THR A 780 10.14 -59.02 -67.90
C THR A 780 9.85 -59.65 -69.27
N THR A 781 10.34 -59.08 -70.37
CA THR A 781 10.20 -59.68 -71.71
C THR A 781 11.12 -60.89 -71.87
N THR A 782 10.53 -62.08 -71.95
CA THR A 782 11.23 -63.34 -72.24
C THR A 782 11.23 -63.72 -73.72
N SER A 783 10.31 -63.18 -74.53
CA SER A 783 10.28 -63.39 -75.98
C SER A 783 9.52 -62.27 -76.72
N TYR A 784 9.84 -62.09 -78.00
CA TYR A 784 9.16 -61.17 -78.91
C TYR A 784 9.10 -61.79 -80.32
N ALA A 785 7.93 -61.74 -80.95
CA ALA A 785 7.70 -62.28 -82.29
C ALA A 785 7.49 -61.14 -83.29
N GLY A 786 8.08 -61.26 -84.48
CA GLY A 786 8.00 -60.25 -85.53
C GLY A 786 8.22 -60.82 -86.92
N LYS A 787 8.55 -59.94 -87.87
CA LYS A 787 8.68 -60.23 -89.31
C LYS A 787 9.97 -59.64 -89.90
N GLY A 788 10.94 -60.48 -90.21
CA GLY A 788 12.16 -60.06 -90.93
C GLY A 788 12.09 -60.38 -92.42
N SER A 789 13.25 -60.35 -93.09
CA SER A 789 13.36 -60.73 -94.51
C SER A 789 14.69 -61.41 -94.86
N ILE A 790 14.61 -62.38 -95.78
CA ILE A 790 15.79 -63.01 -96.39
C ILE A 790 15.75 -62.72 -97.89
N THR A 791 16.70 -61.94 -98.40
CA THR A 791 16.81 -61.62 -99.82
C THR A 791 17.53 -62.76 -100.56
N ALA A 792 17.01 -63.17 -101.73
CA ALA A 792 17.65 -64.18 -102.57
C ALA A 792 19.09 -63.80 -102.97
N ARG A 793 19.97 -64.78 -103.14
CA ARG A 793 21.38 -64.56 -103.50
C ARG A 793 21.57 -64.49 -105.02
N ASP A 794 22.23 -63.44 -105.50
CA ASP A 794 22.60 -63.32 -106.92
C ASP A 794 23.62 -64.38 -107.35
N ILE A 795 23.34 -65.05 -108.47
CA ILE A 795 24.20 -66.06 -109.10
C ILE A 795 24.35 -65.81 -110.61
N THR A 796 25.37 -66.40 -111.23
CA THR A 796 25.63 -66.34 -112.67
C THR A 796 25.80 -67.74 -113.27
N ALA A 797 25.39 -67.90 -114.53
CA ALA A 797 25.54 -69.10 -115.33
C ALA A 797 26.56 -68.92 -116.47
N THR A 798 27.25 -70.00 -116.85
CA THR A 798 28.11 -70.09 -118.05
C THR A 798 27.84 -71.40 -118.81
N VAL A 799 28.18 -71.43 -120.10
CA VAL A 799 27.98 -72.60 -120.99
C VAL A 799 29.33 -73.00 -121.60
N ALA A 800 29.55 -74.28 -121.90
CA ALA A 800 30.74 -74.76 -122.61
C ALA A 800 30.57 -74.70 -124.15
N ASP A 801 31.67 -74.59 -124.90
CA ASP A 801 31.65 -74.71 -126.36
C ASP A 801 31.15 -76.11 -126.81
N LEU A 802 30.51 -76.17 -127.97
CA LEU A 802 29.56 -77.21 -128.32
C LEU A 802 30.04 -78.29 -129.30
N ASP A 803 29.38 -79.43 -129.19
CA ASP A 803 29.53 -80.61 -130.05
C ASP A 803 29.08 -80.36 -131.50
N ALA A 804 29.54 -81.21 -132.42
CA ALA A 804 29.24 -81.15 -133.83
C ALA A 804 27.87 -81.77 -134.18
N LYS A 805 27.16 -81.20 -135.15
CA LYS A 805 26.04 -81.89 -135.83
C LYS A 805 26.35 -82.17 -137.30
N VAL A 806 25.59 -83.06 -137.93
CA VAL A 806 25.58 -83.22 -139.39
C VAL A 806 24.62 -82.21 -140.01
N TYR A 807 24.86 -81.77 -141.24
CA TYR A 807 23.98 -80.89 -141.99
C TYR A 807 22.57 -81.48 -142.10
N ASP A 808 21.61 -80.76 -141.52
CA ASP A 808 20.22 -81.16 -141.28
C ASP A 808 19.21 -80.13 -141.83
N GLY A 809 19.71 -79.08 -142.49
CA GLY A 809 18.92 -77.96 -142.99
C GLY A 809 18.58 -76.85 -141.98
N GLN A 810 18.97 -76.96 -140.70
CA GLN A 810 18.44 -76.12 -139.61
C GLN A 810 19.52 -75.36 -138.80
N THR A 811 19.12 -74.33 -138.05
CA THR A 811 20.03 -73.48 -137.25
C THR A 811 19.99 -73.71 -135.74
N ALA A 812 18.99 -74.38 -135.18
CA ALA A 812 18.90 -74.60 -133.73
C ALA A 812 20.06 -75.47 -133.18
N VAL A 813 20.38 -75.30 -131.89
CA VAL A 813 21.23 -76.22 -131.11
C VAL A 813 20.41 -76.98 -130.08
N ASN A 814 20.94 -78.11 -129.59
CA ASN A 814 20.35 -78.85 -128.48
C ASN A 814 20.51 -78.08 -127.15
N ASN A 815 19.55 -78.24 -126.24
CA ASN A 815 19.65 -77.70 -124.88
C ASN A 815 20.83 -78.34 -124.14
N ILE A 816 21.57 -77.53 -123.38
CA ILE A 816 22.78 -77.95 -122.65
C ILE A 816 22.70 -77.51 -121.17
N ALA A 817 23.39 -78.22 -120.28
CA ALA A 817 23.56 -77.79 -118.89
C ALA A 817 24.45 -76.54 -118.80
N ALA A 818 24.16 -75.65 -117.86
CA ALA A 818 24.95 -74.46 -117.59
C ALA A 818 25.54 -74.51 -116.17
N THR A 819 26.80 -74.12 -116.03
CA THR A 819 27.52 -74.10 -114.74
C THR A 819 27.13 -72.86 -113.95
N LEU A 820 26.67 -73.04 -112.71
CA LEU A 820 26.32 -71.96 -111.79
C LEU A 820 27.49 -71.55 -110.90
N ASN A 821 27.55 -70.26 -110.54
CA ASN A 821 28.57 -69.67 -109.69
C ASN A 821 27.91 -68.87 -108.54
N ASN A 822 28.58 -68.75 -107.39
CA ASN A 822 28.11 -68.10 -106.15
C ASN A 822 26.95 -68.79 -105.41
N THR A 823 26.72 -70.09 -105.65
CA THR A 823 25.80 -70.92 -104.86
C THR A 823 26.35 -71.16 -103.44
N VAL A 824 25.45 -71.36 -102.46
CA VAL A 824 25.79 -71.84 -101.11
C VAL A 824 26.14 -73.32 -101.18
N GLU A 825 27.10 -73.77 -100.37
CA GLU A 825 27.48 -75.18 -100.30
C GLU A 825 26.35 -76.04 -99.70
N GLY A 826 26.05 -77.18 -100.33
CA GLY A 826 24.99 -78.11 -99.91
C GLY A 826 23.60 -77.86 -100.51
N ASP A 827 23.36 -76.70 -101.12
CA ASP A 827 22.08 -76.41 -101.78
C ASP A 827 21.93 -77.13 -103.14
N THR A 828 20.70 -77.53 -103.45
CA THR A 828 20.33 -78.20 -104.70
C THR A 828 19.78 -77.19 -105.71
N VAL A 829 20.67 -76.63 -106.55
CA VAL A 829 20.31 -75.76 -107.67
C VAL A 829 21.16 -76.06 -108.92
N SER A 830 20.55 -76.01 -110.10
CA SER A 830 21.17 -76.27 -111.40
C SER A 830 20.55 -75.40 -112.50
N ALA A 831 21.18 -75.34 -113.68
CA ALA A 831 20.68 -74.57 -114.81
C ALA A 831 20.80 -75.28 -116.16
N THR A 832 19.91 -74.92 -117.08
CA THR A 832 19.97 -75.32 -118.51
C THR A 832 19.87 -74.10 -119.41
N ALA A 833 20.49 -74.18 -120.59
CA ALA A 833 20.57 -73.13 -121.58
C ALA A 833 20.12 -73.60 -122.97
N SER A 834 19.53 -72.70 -123.77
CA SER A 834 19.09 -72.96 -125.15
C SER A 834 19.44 -71.78 -126.09
N GLY A 835 19.55 -72.05 -127.40
CA GLY A 835 20.11 -71.11 -128.37
C GLY A 835 20.11 -71.58 -129.83
N SER A 836 20.89 -70.92 -130.69
CA SER A 836 21.03 -71.27 -132.12
C SER A 836 22.37 -70.86 -132.75
N TYR A 837 22.73 -71.54 -133.85
CA TYR A 837 23.76 -71.15 -134.81
C TYR A 837 23.34 -69.96 -135.68
N ALA A 838 24.31 -69.22 -136.20
CA ALA A 838 24.09 -68.11 -137.13
C ALA A 838 23.51 -68.53 -138.51
N ASP A 839 23.87 -69.71 -139.03
CA ASP A 839 23.41 -70.23 -140.32
C ASP A 839 23.45 -71.78 -140.37
N LYS A 840 22.80 -72.38 -141.38
CA LYS A 840 22.61 -73.84 -141.49
C LYS A 840 23.77 -74.62 -142.15
N ASN A 841 24.73 -73.95 -142.79
CA ASN A 841 25.68 -74.60 -143.71
C ASN A 841 26.81 -75.31 -142.97
N ALA A 842 27.40 -76.34 -143.59
CA ALA A 842 28.54 -77.06 -143.03
C ALA A 842 29.77 -76.14 -142.82
N GLY A 843 30.47 -76.30 -141.69
CA GLY A 843 31.63 -75.52 -141.28
C GLY A 843 31.98 -75.70 -139.79
N THR A 844 33.25 -75.44 -139.45
CA THR A 844 33.76 -75.40 -138.05
C THR A 844 33.68 -73.99 -137.45
N ASP A 845 33.86 -73.87 -136.14
CA ASP A 845 33.89 -72.59 -135.39
C ASP A 845 32.65 -71.68 -135.61
N LYS A 846 31.48 -72.27 -135.92
CA LYS A 846 30.24 -71.52 -136.12
C LYS A 846 29.80 -70.89 -134.80
N ALA A 847 29.50 -69.60 -134.81
CA ALA A 847 29.00 -68.89 -133.63
C ALA A 847 27.62 -69.41 -133.19
N VAL A 848 27.46 -69.58 -131.89
CA VAL A 848 26.22 -69.98 -131.19
C VAL A 848 25.88 -68.93 -130.13
N THR A 849 24.61 -68.52 -130.06
CA THR A 849 24.12 -67.61 -129.02
C THR A 849 23.08 -68.29 -128.15
N TYR A 850 23.32 -68.30 -126.84
CA TYR A 850 22.37 -68.69 -125.80
C TYR A 850 21.69 -67.43 -125.25
N ASN A 851 20.36 -67.41 -125.25
CA ASN A 851 19.56 -66.26 -124.82
C ASN A 851 18.40 -66.63 -123.87
N SER A 852 18.40 -67.87 -123.38
CA SER A 852 17.45 -68.36 -122.39
C SER A 852 18.15 -69.34 -121.45
N PHE A 853 18.04 -69.05 -120.14
CA PHE A 853 18.53 -69.87 -119.05
C PHE A 853 17.38 -70.17 -118.08
N THR A 854 17.27 -71.41 -117.60
CA THR A 854 16.25 -71.81 -116.63
C THR A 854 16.92 -72.45 -115.41
N LEU A 855 16.60 -71.95 -114.20
CA LEU A 855 17.00 -72.59 -112.94
C LEU A 855 16.08 -73.76 -112.57
N SER A 856 16.66 -74.82 -112.02
CA SER A 856 15.99 -76.00 -111.48
C SER A 856 16.63 -76.46 -110.17
N GLY A 857 15.94 -77.31 -109.40
CA GLY A 857 16.38 -77.76 -108.08
C GLY A 857 15.46 -77.30 -106.95
N ALA A 858 15.69 -77.80 -105.73
CA ALA A 858 14.87 -77.51 -104.56
C ALA A 858 15.10 -76.10 -104.00
N ASP A 859 16.34 -75.63 -104.01
CA ASP A 859 16.74 -74.33 -103.45
C ASP A 859 16.68 -73.19 -104.48
N LYS A 860 16.17 -73.44 -105.70
CA LYS A 860 16.25 -72.50 -106.83
C LYS A 860 15.70 -71.09 -106.52
N ASP A 861 14.67 -71.00 -105.68
CA ASP A 861 14.00 -69.74 -105.35
C ASP A 861 14.73 -68.94 -104.26
N ASN A 862 15.78 -69.52 -103.66
CA ASN A 862 16.73 -68.82 -102.80
C ASN A 862 17.77 -68.02 -103.60
N TYR A 863 17.72 -68.10 -104.94
CA TYR A 863 18.71 -67.53 -105.85
C TYR A 863 18.07 -66.67 -106.95
N ASN A 864 18.83 -65.67 -107.40
CA ASN A 864 18.48 -64.82 -108.53
C ASN A 864 19.52 -65.00 -109.65
N LEU A 865 19.11 -65.55 -110.81
CA LEU A 865 20.03 -65.75 -111.94
C LEU A 865 20.17 -64.47 -112.77
N THR A 866 21.38 -63.90 -112.75
CA THR A 866 21.70 -62.63 -113.42
C THR A 866 22.23 -62.78 -114.86
N THR A 867 22.61 -63.98 -115.30
CA THR A 867 23.02 -64.23 -116.71
C THR A 867 21.80 -64.26 -117.62
N THR A 868 21.72 -63.30 -118.55
CA THR A 868 20.64 -63.21 -119.57
C THR A 868 21.05 -63.72 -120.95
N SER A 869 22.35 -63.78 -121.27
CA SER A 869 22.87 -64.35 -122.52
C SER A 869 24.31 -64.84 -122.39
N TYR A 870 24.72 -65.74 -123.28
CA TYR A 870 26.09 -66.25 -123.41
C TYR A 870 26.38 -66.59 -124.88
N ALA A 871 27.61 -66.37 -125.34
CA ALA A 871 28.02 -66.66 -126.71
C ALA A 871 29.18 -67.67 -126.72
N GLY A 872 29.11 -68.64 -127.63
CA GLY A 872 30.11 -69.71 -127.80
C GLY A 872 30.20 -70.17 -129.24
N LYS A 873 30.78 -71.36 -129.46
CA LYS A 873 31.02 -71.95 -130.78
C LYS A 873 30.51 -73.40 -130.87
N GLY A 874 30.33 -73.88 -132.10
CA GLY A 874 30.09 -75.29 -132.44
C GLY A 874 30.43 -75.58 -133.90
N SER A 875 29.93 -76.67 -134.47
CA SER A 875 30.20 -77.03 -135.87
C SER A 875 29.10 -77.85 -136.56
N ILE A 876 29.07 -77.79 -137.89
CA ILE A 876 28.16 -78.56 -138.77
C ILE A 876 29.01 -79.31 -139.82
N THR A 877 28.73 -80.59 -140.05
CA THR A 877 29.49 -81.48 -140.97
C THR A 877 28.67 -81.88 -142.21
N THR A 878 29.30 -82.38 -143.28
CA THR A 878 28.67 -82.62 -144.59
C THR A 878 27.94 -83.97 -144.69
N ALA A 879 27.04 -84.10 -145.68
CA ALA A 879 26.21 -85.29 -145.89
C ALA A 879 26.65 -86.13 -147.13
N PRO A 880 26.81 -87.46 -147.03
CA PRO A 880 27.26 -88.29 -148.16
C PRO A 880 26.15 -88.63 -149.16
N ILE A 881 26.48 -88.70 -150.46
CA ILE A 881 25.55 -89.04 -151.56
C ILE A 881 26.25 -89.76 -152.74
N THR A 882 25.58 -90.71 -153.39
CA THR A 882 26.14 -91.54 -154.49
C THR A 882 25.19 -91.66 -155.69
N PHE A 883 25.73 -91.53 -156.90
CA PHE A 883 25.02 -91.67 -158.17
C PHE A 883 25.51 -92.89 -159.00
N LYS A 884 24.62 -93.53 -159.77
CA LYS A 884 24.91 -94.73 -160.58
C LYS A 884 24.38 -94.59 -162.01
N ALA A 885 25.14 -95.05 -163.01
CA ALA A 885 24.66 -95.23 -164.39
C ALA A 885 23.64 -96.38 -164.52
N ASN A 886 22.59 -96.16 -165.32
CA ASN A 886 21.58 -97.16 -165.68
C ASN A 886 22.00 -97.95 -166.94
N ASP A 887 21.51 -99.18 -167.13
CA ASP A 887 21.88 -100.02 -168.29
C ASP A 887 21.28 -99.52 -169.62
N TYR A 888 22.00 -99.71 -170.74
CA TYR A 888 21.68 -99.15 -172.06
C TYR A 888 21.94 -100.13 -173.22
N THR A 889 21.39 -99.89 -174.41
CA THR A 889 21.61 -100.74 -175.61
C THR A 889 21.54 -99.93 -176.90
N LYS A 890 22.48 -100.18 -177.82
CA LYS A 890 22.51 -99.58 -179.17
C LYS A 890 22.63 -100.64 -180.28
N THR A 891 22.35 -100.25 -181.52
CA THR A 891 22.76 -101.02 -182.71
C THR A 891 24.23 -100.72 -183.02
N TYR A 892 24.93 -101.59 -183.75
CA TYR A 892 26.32 -101.32 -184.13
C TYR A 892 26.43 -100.18 -185.16
N ASP A 893 27.11 -99.11 -184.77
CA ASP A 893 27.39 -97.91 -185.57
C ASP A 893 28.90 -97.60 -185.70
N GLY A 894 29.75 -98.26 -184.89
CA GLY A 894 31.19 -98.05 -184.82
C GLY A 894 31.67 -97.18 -183.64
N ASN A 895 30.77 -96.58 -182.85
CA ASN A 895 31.12 -95.64 -181.79
C ASN A 895 30.86 -96.18 -180.37
N THR A 896 31.57 -95.63 -179.38
CA THR A 896 31.41 -95.91 -177.94
C THR A 896 30.38 -95.03 -177.22
N ASP A 897 29.79 -94.02 -177.87
CA ASP A 897 28.82 -93.14 -177.21
C ASP A 897 27.49 -93.84 -176.92
N ALA A 898 26.83 -93.42 -175.84
CA ALA A 898 25.54 -93.92 -175.37
C ALA A 898 24.50 -92.78 -175.25
N PRO A 899 24.12 -92.14 -176.37
CA PRO A 899 23.24 -90.97 -176.35
C PRO A 899 21.86 -91.34 -175.79
N GLY A 900 21.48 -90.69 -174.67
CA GLY A 900 20.23 -90.96 -173.95
C GLY A 900 20.35 -91.96 -172.79
N ALA A 901 21.56 -92.33 -172.38
CA ALA A 901 21.79 -92.97 -171.07
C ALA A 901 21.40 -92.05 -169.89
N THR A 902 21.14 -92.64 -168.72
CA THR A 902 20.62 -91.94 -167.53
C THR A 902 21.25 -92.47 -166.24
N TYR A 903 21.10 -91.73 -165.13
CA TYR A 903 21.59 -92.11 -163.80
C TYR A 903 20.48 -92.21 -162.74
N SER A 904 20.82 -92.73 -161.57
CA SER A 904 19.99 -92.81 -160.36
C SER A 904 20.82 -92.55 -159.10
N ILE A 905 20.21 -92.05 -158.01
CA ILE A 905 20.87 -91.97 -156.69
C ILE A 905 20.74 -93.33 -156.00
N THR A 906 21.82 -93.83 -155.41
CA THR A 906 21.89 -95.16 -154.77
C THR A 906 22.26 -95.13 -153.28
N GLN A 907 22.78 -94.01 -152.78
CA GLN A 907 23.00 -93.77 -151.35
C GLN A 907 22.89 -92.27 -151.06
N GLY A 908 22.41 -91.93 -149.87
CA GLY A 908 22.18 -90.53 -149.45
C GLY A 908 20.89 -89.96 -150.01
N GLN A 909 20.65 -88.69 -149.70
CA GLN A 909 19.52 -87.91 -150.20
C GLN A 909 19.96 -86.45 -150.40
N LEU A 910 19.15 -85.69 -151.13
CA LEU A 910 19.21 -84.24 -151.12
C LEU A 910 18.21 -83.74 -150.05
N PHE A 911 18.61 -82.76 -149.25
CA PHE A 911 17.74 -82.05 -148.31
C PHE A 911 17.00 -80.91 -149.03
N ASP A 912 15.92 -80.40 -148.43
CA ASP A 912 14.98 -79.50 -149.11
C ASP A 912 15.66 -78.21 -149.64
N GLY A 913 15.48 -78.01 -150.96
CA GLY A 913 16.08 -76.94 -151.75
C GLY A 913 17.20 -77.41 -152.68
N ASP A 914 17.86 -78.52 -152.37
CA ASP A 914 19.12 -78.92 -153.01
C ASP A 914 18.84 -79.85 -154.23
N GLN A 915 19.57 -79.68 -155.35
CA GLN A 915 19.25 -80.32 -156.65
C GLN A 915 20.49 -80.85 -157.40
N ALA A 916 20.37 -82.00 -158.07
CA ALA A 916 21.49 -82.64 -158.81
C ALA A 916 21.30 -82.66 -160.33
N SER A 917 22.36 -82.33 -161.09
CA SER A 917 22.33 -82.34 -162.58
C SER A 917 23.70 -82.61 -163.22
N GLY A 918 23.73 -83.06 -164.47
CA GLY A 918 24.94 -83.36 -165.23
C GLY A 918 24.91 -84.77 -165.85
N GLY A 919 26.05 -85.44 -165.91
CA GLY A 919 26.17 -86.85 -166.31
C GLY A 919 26.76 -87.09 -167.70
N THR A 920 28.03 -87.51 -167.76
CA THR A 920 28.71 -87.99 -168.99
C THR A 920 28.62 -89.51 -169.08
N PHE A 921 28.23 -90.07 -170.23
CA PHE A 921 28.04 -91.52 -170.44
C PHE A 921 28.75 -92.07 -171.68
N ALA A 922 29.50 -93.16 -171.54
CA ALA A 922 30.17 -93.85 -172.64
C ALA A 922 30.35 -95.35 -172.38
N PHE A 923 30.26 -96.17 -173.43
CA PHE A 923 30.67 -97.57 -173.44
C PHE A 923 32.20 -97.71 -173.41
N THR A 924 32.70 -98.82 -172.86
CA THR A 924 34.15 -99.12 -172.86
C THR A 924 34.73 -99.41 -174.25
N ASP A 925 33.96 -99.99 -175.15
CA ASP A 925 34.39 -100.33 -176.52
C ASP A 925 33.19 -100.50 -177.47
N ALA A 926 33.41 -100.27 -178.77
CA ALA A 926 32.35 -100.23 -179.77
C ALA A 926 31.92 -101.61 -180.33
N ASN A 927 32.60 -102.70 -180.00
CA ASN A 927 32.35 -104.00 -180.65
C ASN A 927 30.95 -104.55 -180.34
N ILE A 928 30.39 -105.37 -181.24
CA ILE A 928 29.15 -106.10 -181.01
C ILE A 928 29.29 -107.07 -179.83
N GLY A 929 28.30 -107.10 -178.93
CA GLY A 929 28.28 -107.94 -177.74
C GLY A 929 27.30 -107.47 -176.67
N THR A 930 26.88 -108.40 -175.81
CA THR A 930 26.11 -108.17 -174.57
C THR A 930 27.04 -108.09 -173.37
N GLY A 931 26.67 -107.35 -172.31
CA GLY A 931 27.47 -107.26 -171.07
C GLY A 931 28.63 -106.27 -171.17
N LYS A 932 28.43 -105.18 -171.93
CA LYS A 932 29.36 -104.05 -172.00
C LYS A 932 29.21 -103.13 -170.79
N THR A 933 30.32 -102.54 -170.36
CA THR A 933 30.35 -101.51 -169.32
C THR A 933 30.01 -100.15 -169.90
N LEU A 934 29.21 -99.38 -169.14
CA LEU A 934 28.80 -98.00 -169.40
C LEU A 934 29.16 -97.14 -168.18
N THR A 935 29.99 -96.12 -168.37
CA THR A 935 30.52 -95.29 -167.26
C THR A 935 29.65 -94.05 -166.98
N LEU A 936 29.78 -93.48 -165.77
CA LEU A 936 29.19 -92.19 -165.38
C LEU A 936 30.21 -91.29 -164.67
N SER A 937 30.23 -90.01 -165.04
CA SER A 937 30.95 -88.93 -164.35
C SER A 937 30.17 -87.60 -164.41
N ASP A 938 30.70 -86.56 -163.77
CA ASP A 938 30.31 -85.16 -163.98
C ASP A 938 28.86 -84.78 -163.61
N ILE A 939 28.46 -85.13 -162.39
CA ILE A 939 27.25 -84.61 -161.73
C ILE A 939 27.64 -83.50 -160.74
N THR A 940 26.81 -82.46 -160.69
CA THR A 940 26.92 -81.31 -159.78
C THR A 940 25.67 -81.24 -158.90
N ILE A 941 25.84 -80.74 -157.67
CA ILE A 941 24.73 -80.44 -156.76
C ILE A 941 24.68 -78.93 -156.52
N ALA A 942 23.52 -78.34 -156.70
CA ALA A 942 23.22 -76.96 -156.31
C ALA A 942 22.47 -76.97 -154.97
N ASP A 943 23.14 -76.51 -153.90
CA ASP A 943 22.70 -76.55 -152.49
C ASP A 943 22.83 -75.18 -151.78
N GLY A 944 23.02 -74.11 -152.56
CA GLY A 944 23.38 -72.77 -152.06
C GLY A 944 24.82 -72.64 -151.51
N ASN A 945 25.62 -73.71 -151.55
CA ASN A 945 26.98 -73.80 -151.03
C ASN A 945 27.91 -74.54 -152.04
N GLU A 946 27.66 -74.43 -153.35
CA GLU A 946 28.46 -75.06 -154.43
C GLU A 946 28.63 -76.59 -154.34
N GLY A 947 27.65 -77.28 -153.75
CA GLY A 947 27.66 -78.72 -153.48
C GLY A 947 28.42 -79.10 -152.19
N ARG A 948 28.98 -78.12 -151.47
CA ARG A 948 29.87 -78.33 -150.30
C ARG A 948 29.12 -78.72 -149.03
N ASN A 949 27.78 -78.70 -149.00
CA ASN A 949 27.04 -79.38 -147.93
C ASN A 949 27.07 -80.92 -148.09
N TYR A 950 27.50 -81.43 -149.26
CA TYR A 950 27.51 -82.85 -149.61
C TYR A 950 28.90 -83.42 -149.92
N ALA A 951 28.99 -84.75 -149.99
CA ALA A 951 30.14 -85.50 -150.52
C ALA A 951 29.67 -86.52 -151.58
N ILE A 952 30.06 -86.30 -152.84
CA ILE A 952 29.54 -87.01 -154.02
C ILE A 952 30.41 -88.22 -154.43
N THR A 953 29.79 -89.35 -154.77
CA THR A 953 30.43 -90.57 -155.30
C THR A 953 29.71 -91.11 -156.56
N TYR A 954 30.40 -91.87 -157.42
CA TYR A 954 29.89 -92.40 -158.70
C TYR A 954 29.98 -93.93 -158.82
N GLN A 955 29.12 -94.53 -159.65
CA GLN A 955 29.09 -95.96 -159.96
C GLN A 955 28.64 -96.23 -161.42
N ASN A 956 29.22 -97.26 -162.06
CA ASN A 956 28.98 -97.59 -163.47
C ASN A 956 27.89 -98.67 -163.67
N SER A 957 27.42 -98.81 -164.92
CA SER A 957 26.63 -99.93 -165.43
C SER A 957 27.56 -100.96 -166.09
N THR A 958 27.19 -102.25 -166.05
CA THR A 958 28.01 -103.36 -166.59
C THR A 958 27.23 -104.28 -167.54
N ASN A 959 25.95 -103.99 -167.81
CA ASN A 959 25.03 -104.93 -168.48
C ASN A 959 24.60 -104.49 -169.90
N SER A 960 25.26 -103.47 -170.46
CA SER A 960 24.83 -102.78 -171.68
C SER A 960 25.17 -103.57 -172.97
N THR A 961 24.60 -103.24 -174.16
CA THR A 961 24.65 -104.14 -175.34
C THR A 961 24.75 -103.47 -176.73
N ILE A 962 25.37 -104.15 -177.72
CA ILE A 962 25.54 -103.77 -179.15
C ILE A 962 25.29 -104.98 -180.11
N LYS A 963 24.66 -104.85 -181.31
CA LYS A 963 24.13 -105.98 -182.16
C LYS A 963 24.26 -105.85 -183.73
N PHE A 964 24.05 -106.97 -184.47
CA PHE A 964 24.18 -107.22 -185.96
C PHE A 964 22.82 -107.56 -186.67
N SER A 965 22.80 -107.88 -188.00
CA SER A 965 21.58 -108.10 -188.84
C SER A 965 21.76 -109.00 -190.09
N ASP A 966 20.80 -109.89 -190.41
CA ASP A 966 20.56 -110.53 -191.75
C ASP A 966 19.13 -111.16 -191.85
N SER A 967 18.77 -111.90 -192.92
CA SER A 967 17.39 -112.28 -193.28
C SER A 967 17.15 -113.76 -193.72
N GLY A 968 16.10 -114.42 -193.18
CA GLY A 968 15.34 -115.47 -193.90
C GLY A 968 15.23 -116.93 -193.39
N ASN A 969 14.46 -117.18 -192.32
CA ASN A 969 13.60 -118.39 -192.11
C ASN A 969 14.16 -119.86 -192.09
N SER A 970 14.05 -120.57 -190.95
CA SER A 970 13.45 -121.94 -190.86
C SER A 970 13.33 -122.53 -189.43
N LEU A 971 12.47 -123.55 -189.32
CA LEU A 971 11.76 -124.18 -188.18
C LEU A 971 12.54 -125.18 -187.27
N GLN A 972 11.89 -125.61 -186.16
CA GLN A 972 11.98 -126.96 -185.48
C GLN A 972 13.26 -127.30 -184.65
N GLN A 973 13.29 -128.14 -183.59
CA GLN A 973 12.30 -128.80 -182.70
C GLN A 973 12.99 -129.48 -181.45
N PHE A 974 12.26 -129.85 -180.37
CA PHE A 974 12.66 -130.73 -179.21
C PHE A 974 13.89 -130.30 -178.33
N GLU A 975 14.31 -131.00 -177.25
CA GLU A 975 13.68 -131.35 -175.93
C GLU A 975 14.76 -131.90 -174.94
N GLU A 976 14.47 -132.02 -173.63
CA GLU A 976 15.22 -132.78 -172.56
C GLU A 976 16.72 -132.42 -172.24
N ALA A 977 17.37 -132.75 -171.09
CA ALA A 977 16.99 -133.01 -169.68
C ALA A 977 18.28 -133.17 -168.78
N THR A 978 18.11 -133.35 -167.44
CA THR A 978 19.15 -133.75 -166.42
C THR A 978 20.16 -132.64 -166.00
N HIS A 979 20.70 -132.52 -164.76
CA HIS A 979 20.58 -133.15 -163.40
C HIS A 979 21.43 -132.29 -162.41
N VAL A 980 21.52 -132.40 -161.07
CA VAL A 980 20.77 -132.92 -159.86
C VAL A 980 21.68 -132.56 -158.63
N THR A 981 21.38 -132.53 -157.31
CA THR A 981 20.22 -132.80 -156.41
C THR A 981 19.73 -131.46 -155.74
N ASP A 982 19.52 -131.13 -154.45
CA ASP A 982 19.54 -131.71 -153.07
C ASP A 982 18.55 -130.91 -152.14
N PRO A 983 18.13 -131.39 -150.93
CA PRO A 983 16.80 -131.02 -150.39
C PRO A 983 16.64 -130.63 -148.89
N ASN A 984 15.37 -130.34 -148.52
CA ASN A 984 14.71 -130.26 -147.17
C ASN A 984 14.70 -128.89 -146.40
N VAL A 985 13.67 -128.45 -145.62
CA VAL A 985 12.26 -128.89 -145.37
C VAL A 985 11.34 -127.76 -144.74
N GLN A 986 10.02 -127.87 -144.97
CA GLN A 986 8.75 -127.22 -144.45
C GLN A 986 8.70 -126.40 -143.10
N SER A 987 8.02 -125.22 -142.96
CA SER A 987 6.57 -124.85 -142.60
C SER A 987 6.27 -124.53 -141.09
N LYS A 988 5.12 -124.02 -140.52
CA LYS A 988 3.70 -123.70 -140.94
C LYS A 988 2.86 -122.90 -139.86
N ALA A 989 1.90 -122.00 -140.23
CA ALA A 989 0.62 -121.58 -139.54
C ALA A 989 0.61 -121.01 -138.06
N ALA A 990 -0.48 -120.47 -137.42
CA ALA A 990 -1.62 -119.57 -137.79
C ALA A 990 -2.53 -119.13 -136.55
N THR A 991 -3.40 -118.09 -136.71
CA THR A 991 -4.74 -117.78 -136.06
C THR A 991 -4.99 -117.41 -134.55
N ALA A 992 -5.51 -116.17 -134.33
CA ALA A 992 -6.84 -115.74 -133.75
C ALA A 992 -7.30 -115.79 -132.24
N ALA A 993 -7.68 -114.59 -131.71
CA ALA A 993 -8.93 -114.21 -130.95
C ALA A 993 -9.11 -114.57 -129.40
N PRO A 994 -10.23 -114.23 -128.68
CA PRO A 994 -10.20 -113.22 -127.58
C PRO A 994 -11.01 -113.56 -126.25
N ASP A 995 -11.42 -112.52 -125.49
CA ASP A 995 -12.32 -112.42 -124.29
C ASP A 995 -11.74 -112.45 -122.83
N ALA A 996 -12.56 -112.06 -121.82
CA ALA A 996 -12.19 -111.56 -120.46
C ALA A 996 -12.94 -112.33 -119.31
N PRO A 997 -13.33 -111.75 -118.13
CA PRO A 997 -12.66 -110.96 -117.06
C PRO A 997 -12.67 -111.67 -115.65
N ALA A 998 -12.17 -111.05 -114.56
CA ALA A 998 -12.33 -111.51 -113.15
C ALA A 998 -12.14 -110.40 -112.06
N ASP A 999 -12.36 -110.72 -110.76
CA ASP A 999 -12.60 -109.80 -109.61
C ASP A 999 -11.99 -110.30 -108.25
N ASN A 1000 -12.02 -109.46 -107.18
CA ASN A 1000 -12.36 -109.77 -105.76
C ASN A 1000 -11.33 -109.52 -104.59
N SER A 1001 -11.80 -108.90 -103.48
CA SER A 1001 -11.43 -109.07 -102.02
C SER A 1001 -9.98 -108.79 -101.48
N GLU A 1002 -9.68 -108.45 -100.20
CA GLU A 1002 -10.46 -108.01 -99.00
C GLU A 1002 -9.57 -107.42 -97.84
N ALA A 1003 -10.13 -106.47 -97.06
CA ALA A 1003 -10.10 -106.37 -95.56
C ALA A 1003 -8.79 -106.04 -94.75
N PRO A 1004 -8.82 -105.89 -93.38
CA PRO A 1004 -9.40 -104.71 -92.68
C PRO A 1004 -8.69 -104.20 -91.37
N LYS A 1005 -9.19 -103.06 -90.80
CA LYS A 1005 -9.21 -102.69 -89.33
C LYS A 1005 -7.87 -102.31 -88.64
N ALA A 1006 -7.78 -101.70 -87.44
CA ALA A 1006 -8.72 -101.20 -86.38
C ALA A 1006 -7.94 -100.24 -85.41
N ASP A 1007 -8.45 -99.56 -84.36
CA ASP A 1007 -9.73 -98.90 -83.97
C ASP A 1007 -9.42 -98.07 -82.64
N SER A 1008 -9.89 -96.80 -82.46
CA SER A 1008 -10.00 -95.95 -81.20
C SER A 1008 -8.73 -95.42 -80.43
N ASP A 1009 -8.73 -94.49 -79.44
CA ASP A 1009 -9.69 -93.60 -78.67
C ASP A 1009 -8.98 -92.23 -78.35
N GLY A 1010 -9.58 -91.03 -78.16
CA GLY A 1010 -10.55 -90.52 -77.14
C GLY A 1010 -10.07 -89.10 -76.67
N LEU A 1011 -10.79 -88.20 -75.96
CA LEU A 1011 -12.15 -88.15 -75.40
C LEU A 1011 -12.56 -86.67 -75.03
N LEU A 1012 -13.88 -86.36 -75.01
CA LEU A 1012 -14.66 -85.18 -74.47
C LEU A 1012 -13.92 -83.89 -73.98
N THR A 1013 -14.24 -82.61 -74.31
CA THR A 1013 -15.47 -81.79 -74.55
C THR A 1013 -16.13 -81.12 -73.33
N LEU A 1014 -16.69 -79.91 -73.57
CA LEU A 1014 -17.81 -79.20 -72.90
C LEU A 1014 -17.57 -78.01 -71.95
N GLU A 1015 -18.57 -77.14 -72.05
CA GLU A 1015 -18.99 -75.89 -71.38
C GLU A 1015 -19.31 -76.09 -69.86
N ASN A 1016 -19.86 -75.16 -69.06
CA ASN A 1016 -20.64 -73.93 -69.30
C ASN A 1016 -20.76 -73.06 -68.01
N ASN A 1017 -21.27 -71.81 -68.13
CA ASN A 1017 -21.90 -70.91 -67.10
C ASN A 1017 -21.16 -70.68 -65.74
N GLY A 1018 -20.94 -69.44 -65.28
CA GLY A 1018 -21.95 -68.49 -64.74
C GLY A 1018 -21.68 -68.25 -63.22
N VAL A 1019 -22.29 -67.33 -62.45
CA VAL A 1019 -23.40 -66.37 -62.63
C VAL A 1019 -23.25 -65.21 -61.59
N ASN A 1020 -23.60 -63.96 -61.96
CA ASN A 1020 -23.93 -62.76 -61.15
C ASN A 1020 -22.95 -62.14 -60.10
N ALA A 1021 -23.03 -60.80 -60.00
CA ALA A 1021 -22.63 -59.97 -58.85
C ALA A 1021 -23.82 -59.81 -57.85
N PRO A 1022 -23.75 -58.95 -56.80
CA PRO A 1022 -24.02 -57.51 -57.01
C PRO A 1022 -23.35 -56.52 -56.00
N ASP A 1023 -23.64 -55.22 -56.19
CA ASP A 1023 -23.77 -54.14 -55.19
C ASP A 1023 -22.51 -53.56 -54.46
N SER A 1024 -22.42 -52.25 -54.19
CA SER A 1024 -23.26 -51.09 -54.63
C SER A 1024 -22.62 -49.70 -54.38
N MET A 1025 -23.01 -48.71 -55.22
CA MET A 1025 -23.26 -47.27 -54.93
C MET A 1025 -22.08 -46.36 -54.47
N ASP A 1026 -21.74 -45.24 -55.15
CA ASP A 1026 -22.43 -43.92 -55.32
C ASP A 1026 -22.26 -42.96 -54.12
N THR A 1027 -22.16 -41.61 -54.23
CA THR A 1027 -22.25 -40.68 -55.39
C THR A 1027 -21.35 -39.41 -55.20
N GLU A 1028 -21.46 -38.43 -56.11
CA GLU A 1028 -20.63 -37.21 -56.22
C GLU A 1028 -21.01 -36.02 -55.29
N ALA A 1029 -20.00 -35.16 -55.03
CA ALA A 1029 -19.97 -33.68 -54.92
C ALA A 1029 -21.16 -32.82 -54.40
N ILE A 1030 -20.83 -31.68 -53.72
CA ILE A 1030 -21.25 -30.31 -54.13
C ILE A 1030 -20.58 -29.15 -53.33
N ALA A 1031 -20.03 -28.19 -54.08
CA ALA A 1031 -19.86 -26.72 -53.94
C ALA A 1031 -19.67 -25.94 -52.59
N ALA A 1032 -18.56 -25.16 -52.56
CA ALA A 1032 -18.50 -23.68 -52.52
C ALA A 1032 -18.56 -22.81 -51.22
N GLN A 1033 -17.57 -21.88 -51.15
CA GLN A 1033 -17.64 -20.47 -50.65
C GLN A 1033 -17.85 -20.22 -49.13
N GLN A 1034 -17.52 -19.06 -48.52
CA GLN A 1034 -17.06 -17.75 -49.04
C GLN A 1034 -16.16 -16.99 -48.00
N GLN A 1035 -15.60 -15.84 -48.37
CA GLN A 1035 -15.01 -14.85 -47.43
C GLN A 1035 -16.08 -13.89 -46.89
N GLY A 1036 -15.90 -13.29 -45.70
CA GLY A 1036 -16.78 -12.23 -45.17
C GLY A 1036 -16.29 -11.63 -43.84
N GLU A 1037 -16.46 -10.31 -43.65
CA GLU A 1037 -15.82 -9.51 -42.59
C GLU A 1037 -16.68 -9.22 -41.32
N ASN A 1038 -16.03 -8.65 -40.30
CA ASN A 1038 -16.50 -7.55 -39.42
C ASN A 1038 -17.70 -7.73 -38.45
N ALA A 1039 -17.39 -7.94 -37.16
CA ALA A 1039 -17.92 -7.20 -35.98
C ALA A 1039 -17.08 -7.56 -34.73
N SER A 1040 -16.37 -6.68 -34.02
CA SER A 1040 -16.77 -5.47 -33.27
C SER A 1040 -17.40 -5.75 -31.89
N THR A 1041 -16.59 -5.68 -30.82
CA THR A 1041 -17.02 -5.21 -29.49
C THR A 1041 -15.84 -4.57 -28.73
N ASP A 1042 -16.13 -3.55 -27.93
CA ASP A 1042 -15.12 -2.71 -27.28
C ASP A 1042 -14.43 -3.35 -26.06
N LYS A 1043 -13.14 -3.03 -25.89
CA LYS A 1043 -12.71 -2.28 -24.69
C LYS A 1043 -11.36 -1.54 -24.86
N LYS A 1044 -11.45 -0.21 -24.90
CA LYS A 1044 -10.41 0.71 -24.41
C LYS A 1044 -10.42 0.67 -22.85
N ARG A 1045 -9.46 1.20 -22.09
CA ARG A 1045 -8.52 2.31 -22.37
C ARG A 1045 -7.24 2.20 -21.51
N GLN A 1046 -6.29 3.09 -21.81
CA GLN A 1046 -4.92 3.17 -21.31
C GLN A 1046 -4.74 4.02 -20.03
N LYS A 1047 -3.64 3.74 -19.33
CA LYS A 1047 -3.02 4.44 -18.18
C LYS A 1047 -2.88 5.97 -18.35
N ALA A 1048 -3.10 6.72 -17.26
CA ALA A 1048 -2.71 8.13 -17.04
C ALA A 1048 -2.59 8.42 -15.52
N GLU A 1049 -2.16 9.62 -15.11
CA GLU A 1049 -1.52 9.89 -13.79
C GLU A 1049 -2.26 10.94 -12.90
N ASN A 1050 -1.75 11.07 -11.66
CA ASN A 1050 -1.84 12.19 -10.69
C ASN A 1050 -2.99 12.29 -9.67
N ASN A 1051 -2.59 12.75 -8.47
CA ASN A 1051 -3.32 13.16 -7.25
C ASN A 1051 -4.18 12.08 -6.57
N GLU A 1052 -4.01 11.75 -5.29
CA GLU A 1052 -3.53 12.55 -4.14
C GLU A 1052 -2.19 12.09 -3.51
#